data_AF-A0A9X4M6C7-F1
#
_entry.id   AF-A0A9X4M6C7-F1
#
_cell.length_a   1.000
_cell.length_b   1.000
_cell.length_c   1.000
_cell.angle_alpha   90.00
_cell.angle_beta   90.00
_cell.angle_gamma   90.00
#
_symmetry.space_group_name_H-M   'P 1'
#
loop_
_entity.id
_entity.type
_entity.pdbx_description
1 polymer ?
#
loop_
_entity_poly.entity_id
_entity_poly.type
_entity_poly.pdbx_seq_one_letter_code
_entity_poly.pdbx_strand_id
1 'polypeptide(L)'
;MKGSFDNAIPKADNSDIEFIKNLSDGYPRIAVLATDNYSEGLPILKSIEDVVERVLKGCGITCIEQVRAIECLALFTELGADETLSEELDFVAQNLARQTGDEMYEYLAQAAKSFLVDYNGYFFIAKPLPIANFLGLRRLDLLRVKNILNFIENAPPRLQSSFLKRWEYFDTSKTLAKVTEILLARDGLCRSLESLNTNIGLQCLDALVHIDPISVAYTIERIFGKLSIDELQQVQSGQDYLINVLAKLVFPQNTFHIAAKLLLKLASVEKQTWGNSSTSIFIQLFQIYSSGTEVEPSERFRILDDQLNSNDERIVKICIEALQNTIQTSYRGWTGDSNKIGTQPPLKHWNPETWDELFDFIREGLQRLNKIRVRNKTFACKCEEIIALNIRDLISYESLIGDIENILQDIINDKGIWLEAIKAISNWLYYDRKKAPETLSIRVRKLYDTLMPTDLIQLALLYTKFGQMDIYDPDSIYDTNNTSNEDFEYSSKKAKEVAAKIAVNSDLTQQVIQIMVQEQLHNVYPFAYELAIKVEDPLKIFQIAVKEFEKSIENKGIQFLSGLISGIDKNGSDIVIKCIQIAQQSNRLKDQMVSIYNAVDISAERLNEIVQQLKDGSIKAPECVYFSYGRRLNSLNVKEILPLIDELYLNQEPVGIWTALKIILMYQYNRSNLDKQLAKRIKQLGEHLN
;
A
#
# COMPACT_ATOMS: atom_id res chain seq x y z
N MET A 1 10.27 -15.47 -36.61
CA MET A 1 11.41 -14.61 -37.02
C MET A 1 12.70 -15.38 -37.28
N LYS A 2 13.13 -16.35 -36.45
CA LYS A 2 14.39 -17.12 -36.67
C LYS A 2 14.56 -17.68 -38.10
N GLY A 3 13.53 -18.33 -38.65
CA GLY A 3 13.60 -18.92 -39.99
C GLY A 3 13.61 -17.95 -41.19
N SER A 4 13.38 -16.64 -41.00
CA SER A 4 13.48 -15.65 -42.10
C SER A 4 14.86 -15.02 -42.22
N PHE A 5 15.62 -14.93 -41.13
CA PHE A 5 16.97 -14.33 -41.14
C PHE A 5 18.03 -15.30 -41.69
N ASP A 6 17.91 -16.59 -41.37
CA ASP A 6 18.86 -17.62 -41.82
C ASP A 6 18.90 -17.79 -43.36
N ASN A 7 17.80 -17.47 -44.06
CA ASN A 7 17.72 -17.53 -45.52
C ASN A 7 18.14 -16.23 -46.22
N ALA A 8 18.14 -15.08 -45.53
CA ALA A 8 18.45 -13.77 -46.12
C ALA A 8 19.93 -13.37 -45.97
N ILE A 9 20.66 -13.94 -45.01
CA ILE A 9 22.05 -13.55 -44.70
C ILE A 9 22.95 -14.79 -44.46
N PRO A 10 23.39 -15.51 -45.51
CA PRO A 10 24.09 -16.81 -45.37
C PRO A 10 25.49 -16.75 -44.70
N LYS A 11 26.00 -15.56 -44.37
CA LYS A 11 27.36 -15.32 -43.84
C LYS A 11 27.42 -14.42 -42.59
N ALA A 12 26.28 -14.01 -42.02
CA ALA A 12 26.28 -13.20 -40.80
C ALA A 12 26.52 -14.06 -39.55
N ASP A 13 27.25 -13.53 -38.57
CA ASP A 13 27.38 -14.17 -37.26
C ASP A 13 26.17 -13.87 -36.35
N ASN A 14 26.10 -14.50 -35.18
CA ASN A 14 24.99 -14.30 -34.25
C ASN A 14 24.91 -12.86 -33.70
N SER A 15 26.03 -12.14 -33.65
CA SER A 15 26.09 -10.75 -33.16
C SER A 15 25.44 -9.81 -34.16
N ASP A 16 25.71 -9.98 -35.44
CA ASP A 16 25.09 -9.23 -36.54
C ASP A 16 23.57 -9.43 -36.56
N ILE A 17 23.10 -10.67 -36.36
CA ILE A 17 21.67 -11.01 -36.34
C ILE A 17 20.97 -10.34 -35.14
N GLU A 18 21.59 -10.37 -33.96
CA GLU A 18 21.04 -9.74 -32.76
C GLU A 18 21.03 -8.21 -32.87
N PHE A 19 22.07 -7.62 -33.44
CA PHE A 19 22.15 -6.18 -33.72
C PHE A 19 21.03 -5.71 -34.67
N ILE A 20 20.83 -6.40 -35.80
CA ILE A 20 19.76 -6.08 -36.76
C ILE A 20 18.38 -6.26 -36.11
N LYS A 21 18.20 -7.33 -35.32
CA LYS A 21 16.94 -7.61 -34.62
C LYS A 21 16.59 -6.49 -33.64
N ASN A 22 17.56 -6.01 -32.88
CA ASN A 22 17.39 -4.90 -31.93
C ASN A 22 17.05 -3.60 -32.66
N LEU A 23 17.75 -3.28 -33.75
CA LEU A 23 17.49 -2.06 -34.52
C LEU A 23 16.13 -2.08 -35.24
N SER A 24 15.71 -3.26 -35.69
CA SER A 24 14.44 -3.44 -36.41
C SER A 24 13.23 -3.38 -35.48
N ASP A 25 13.41 -3.52 -34.16
CA ASP A 25 12.36 -3.37 -33.13
C ASP A 25 11.05 -4.12 -33.46
N GLY A 26 11.18 -5.34 -33.98
CA GLY A 26 10.03 -6.17 -34.37
C GLY A 26 9.41 -5.87 -35.74
N TYR A 27 9.93 -4.92 -36.52
CA TYR A 27 9.50 -4.60 -37.90
C TYR A 27 10.24 -5.46 -38.94
N PRO A 28 9.63 -6.53 -39.49
CA PRO A 28 10.33 -7.47 -40.36
C PRO A 28 10.87 -6.83 -41.64
N ARG A 29 10.16 -5.83 -42.17
CA ARG A 29 10.54 -5.12 -43.40
C ARG A 29 11.77 -4.25 -43.21
N ILE A 30 11.97 -3.65 -42.04
CA ILE A 30 13.19 -2.90 -41.72
C ILE A 30 14.39 -3.83 -41.64
N ALA A 31 14.18 -5.02 -41.08
CA ALA A 31 15.21 -6.06 -41.03
C ALA A 31 15.63 -6.52 -42.44
N VAL A 32 14.65 -6.73 -43.33
CA VAL A 32 14.91 -7.04 -44.74
C VAL A 32 15.69 -5.91 -45.42
N LEU A 33 15.25 -4.66 -45.30
CA LEU A 33 15.93 -3.50 -45.90
C LEU A 33 17.37 -3.29 -45.38
N ALA A 34 17.61 -3.55 -44.09
CA ALA A 34 18.96 -3.53 -43.52
C ALA A 34 19.89 -4.58 -44.15
N THR A 35 19.31 -5.64 -44.73
CA THR A 35 19.98 -6.83 -45.27
C THR A 35 19.93 -6.97 -46.79
N ASP A 36 19.10 -6.19 -47.49
CA ASP A 36 18.79 -6.36 -48.92
C ASP A 36 20.01 -6.24 -49.85
N ASN A 37 21.11 -5.68 -49.37
CA ASN A 37 22.37 -5.54 -50.13
C ASN A 37 23.48 -6.51 -49.69
N TYR A 38 23.20 -7.44 -48.76
CA TYR A 38 24.17 -8.43 -48.27
C TYR A 38 24.45 -9.54 -49.32
N SER A 39 23.49 -9.76 -50.24
CA SER A 39 23.55 -10.73 -51.34
C SER A 39 24.44 -10.31 -52.51
N GLU A 40 24.80 -9.03 -52.64
CA GLU A 40 25.62 -8.46 -53.74
C GLU A 40 27.12 -8.32 -53.40
N GLY A 41 27.58 -8.88 -52.28
CA GLY A 41 29.01 -8.89 -51.92
C GLY A 41 29.55 -7.59 -51.30
N LEU A 42 28.67 -6.67 -50.90
CA LEU A 42 29.02 -5.49 -50.09
C LEU A 42 29.42 -5.89 -48.66
N PRO A 43 30.30 -5.11 -47.99
CA PRO A 43 30.84 -5.47 -46.68
C PRO A 43 29.78 -5.56 -45.57
N ILE A 44 30.11 -6.38 -44.57
CA ILE A 44 29.46 -6.53 -43.25
C ILE A 44 29.09 -5.13 -42.70
N LEU A 45 27.90 -5.00 -42.11
CA LEU A 45 27.44 -3.76 -41.46
C LEU A 45 28.51 -3.27 -40.47
N LYS A 46 29.06 -2.06 -40.66
CA LYS A 46 30.17 -1.57 -39.82
C LYS A 46 29.71 -0.67 -38.68
N SER A 47 28.50 -0.09 -38.79
CA SER A 47 27.97 0.87 -37.84
C SER A 47 26.44 0.99 -37.93
N ILE A 48 25.81 1.61 -36.92
CA ILE A 48 24.39 1.99 -36.95
C ILE A 48 24.08 2.97 -38.10
N GLU A 49 25.01 3.86 -38.42
CA GLU A 49 24.88 4.81 -39.53
C GLU A 49 24.76 4.09 -40.87
N ASP A 50 25.61 3.09 -41.12
CA ASP A 50 25.53 2.27 -42.34
C ASP A 50 24.17 1.57 -42.47
N VAL A 51 23.59 1.09 -41.36
CA VAL A 51 22.28 0.45 -41.38
C VAL A 51 21.20 1.48 -41.72
N VAL A 52 21.21 2.63 -41.05
CA VAL A 52 20.20 3.68 -41.26
C VAL A 52 20.25 4.21 -42.70
N GLU A 53 21.44 4.45 -43.25
CA GLU A 53 21.60 4.88 -44.65
C GLU A 53 21.08 3.84 -45.64
N ARG A 54 21.31 2.54 -45.39
CA ARG A 54 20.74 1.46 -46.22
C ARG A 54 19.22 1.43 -46.13
N VAL A 55 18.66 1.59 -44.94
CA VAL A 55 17.20 1.63 -44.74
C VAL A 55 16.59 2.83 -45.46
N LEU A 56 17.16 4.03 -45.32
CA LEU A 56 16.71 5.23 -46.03
C LEU A 56 16.71 5.01 -47.55
N LYS A 57 17.83 4.51 -48.10
CA LYS A 57 17.96 4.20 -49.52
C LYS A 57 16.94 3.15 -49.99
N GLY A 58 16.77 2.07 -49.22
CA GLY A 58 15.82 0.99 -49.51
C GLY A 58 14.36 1.44 -49.46
N CYS A 59 14.06 2.45 -48.65
CA CYS A 59 12.76 3.11 -48.59
C CYS A 59 12.54 4.15 -49.71
N GLY A 60 13.50 4.34 -50.61
CA GLY A 60 13.44 5.31 -51.71
C GLY A 60 13.67 6.76 -51.26
N ILE A 61 14.18 6.98 -50.05
CA ILE A 61 14.49 8.31 -49.52
C ILE A 61 15.89 8.67 -49.98
N THR A 62 15.99 9.64 -50.89
CA THR A 62 17.24 9.90 -51.63
C THR A 62 17.62 11.37 -51.69
N CYS A 63 16.66 12.30 -51.51
CA CYS A 63 16.98 13.73 -51.45
C CYS A 63 17.19 14.21 -50.00
N ILE A 64 17.99 15.25 -49.85
CA ILE A 64 18.38 15.78 -48.54
C ILE A 64 17.19 16.42 -47.81
N GLU A 65 16.20 16.92 -48.55
CA GLU A 65 14.97 17.51 -48.01
C GLU A 65 14.07 16.44 -47.37
N GLN A 66 13.91 15.27 -48.01
CA GLN A 66 13.17 14.14 -47.43
C GLN A 66 13.85 13.61 -46.17
N VAL A 67 15.17 13.40 -46.21
CA VAL A 67 15.94 12.95 -45.05
C VAL A 67 15.76 13.94 -43.90
N ARG A 68 15.86 15.25 -44.19
CA ARG A 68 15.68 16.31 -43.19
C ARG A 68 14.30 16.33 -42.57
N ALA A 69 13.23 16.09 -43.35
CA ALA A 69 11.87 16.03 -42.83
C ALA A 69 11.73 14.90 -41.79
N ILE A 70 12.23 13.70 -42.11
CA ILE A 70 12.17 12.52 -41.23
C ILE A 70 13.04 12.72 -39.98
N GLU A 71 14.24 13.27 -40.16
CA GLU A 71 15.13 13.68 -39.08
C GLU A 71 14.48 14.68 -38.12
N CYS A 72 13.77 15.68 -38.64
CA CYS A 72 13.05 16.66 -37.81
C CYS A 72 11.86 16.01 -37.11
N LEU A 73 11.11 15.16 -37.79
CA LEU A 73 10.03 14.38 -37.17
C LEU A 73 10.53 13.53 -36.00
N ALA A 74 11.73 12.94 -36.13
CA ALA A 74 12.33 12.08 -35.12
C ALA A 74 12.72 12.82 -33.82
N LEU A 75 12.72 14.16 -33.82
CA LEU A 75 12.89 14.96 -32.62
C LEU A 75 11.64 14.97 -31.71
N PHE A 76 10.52 14.42 -32.17
CA PHE A 76 9.24 14.41 -31.47
C PHE A 76 8.78 12.98 -31.21
N THR A 77 8.04 12.74 -30.12
CA THR A 77 7.35 11.45 -29.92
C THR A 77 6.23 11.27 -30.96
N GLU A 78 5.57 12.37 -31.30
CA GLU A 78 4.54 12.48 -32.33
C GLU A 78 4.40 13.95 -32.78
N LEU A 79 4.12 14.19 -34.06
CA LEU A 79 3.95 15.52 -34.63
C LEU A 79 2.57 15.66 -35.26
N GLY A 80 1.78 16.65 -34.82
CA GLY A 80 0.46 16.93 -35.39
C GLY A 80 0.59 17.45 -36.81
N ALA A 81 -0.17 16.87 -37.74
CA ALA A 81 0.04 17.07 -39.18
C ALA A 81 -1.23 17.43 -39.95
N ASP A 82 -2.41 17.29 -39.35
CA ASP A 82 -3.70 17.49 -40.04
C ASP A 82 -4.76 18.09 -39.09
N GLU A 83 -5.87 18.53 -39.68
CA GLU A 83 -7.01 19.17 -39.04
C GLU A 83 -6.61 20.27 -38.04
N THR A 84 -6.99 20.10 -36.76
CA THR A 84 -6.80 21.06 -35.68
C THR A 84 -5.36 21.19 -35.21
N LEU A 85 -4.45 20.35 -35.70
CA LEU A 85 -3.04 20.30 -35.30
C LEU A 85 -2.07 20.56 -36.46
N SER A 86 -2.58 20.94 -37.64
CA SER A 86 -1.76 21.26 -38.83
C SER A 86 -0.72 22.34 -38.57
N GLU A 87 -1.04 23.33 -37.72
CA GLU A 87 -0.13 24.41 -37.32
C GLU A 87 1.17 23.91 -36.64
N GLU A 88 1.16 22.72 -36.03
CA GLU A 88 2.37 22.18 -35.42
C GLU A 88 3.39 21.73 -36.45
N LEU A 89 2.95 21.06 -37.51
CA LEU A 89 3.83 20.65 -38.61
C LEU A 89 4.38 21.88 -39.33
N ASP A 90 3.54 22.90 -39.56
CA ASP A 90 3.97 24.18 -40.13
C ASP A 90 5.06 24.84 -39.28
N PHE A 91 4.84 24.86 -37.96
CA PHE A 91 5.79 25.43 -37.01
C PHE A 91 7.13 24.68 -37.04
N VAL A 92 7.11 23.34 -37.03
CA VAL A 92 8.34 22.51 -37.11
C VAL A 92 9.03 22.68 -38.46
N ALA A 93 8.29 22.69 -39.55
CA ALA A 93 8.82 22.82 -40.90
C ALA A 93 9.63 24.12 -41.05
N GLN A 94 9.04 25.24 -40.60
CA GLN A 94 9.65 26.57 -40.70
C GLN A 94 10.83 26.73 -39.73
N ASN A 95 10.68 26.32 -38.46
CA ASN A 95 11.66 26.61 -37.41
C ASN A 95 12.82 25.60 -37.36
N LEU A 96 12.59 24.34 -37.73
CA LEU A 96 13.56 23.25 -37.60
C LEU A 96 13.96 22.62 -38.93
N ALA A 97 13.05 22.46 -39.90
CA ALA A 97 13.33 21.77 -41.16
C ALA A 97 13.79 22.70 -42.31
N ARG A 98 13.53 24.01 -42.21
CA ARG A 98 13.72 24.97 -43.33
C ARG A 98 12.91 24.56 -44.56
N GLN A 99 11.65 24.21 -44.35
CA GLN A 99 10.68 23.78 -45.34
C GLN A 99 9.36 24.53 -45.10
N THR A 100 8.49 24.56 -46.11
CA THR A 100 7.07 24.87 -45.87
C THR A 100 6.36 23.68 -45.22
N GLY A 101 5.19 23.91 -44.64
CA GLY A 101 4.35 22.85 -44.11
C GLY A 101 4.01 21.80 -45.16
N ASP A 102 3.50 22.25 -46.30
CA ASP A 102 3.14 21.37 -47.44
C ASP A 102 4.33 20.52 -47.91
N GLU A 103 5.52 21.11 -48.06
CA GLU A 103 6.74 20.36 -48.44
C GLU A 103 7.05 19.26 -47.43
N MET A 104 7.05 19.60 -46.14
CA MET A 104 7.35 18.63 -45.08
C MET A 104 6.27 17.54 -45.01
N TYR A 105 5.00 17.89 -45.17
CA TYR A 105 3.89 16.94 -45.20
C TYR A 105 4.04 15.95 -46.37
N GLU A 106 4.30 16.42 -47.59
CA GLU A 106 4.49 15.57 -48.75
C GLU A 106 5.62 14.55 -48.55
N TYR A 107 6.75 15.00 -47.99
CA TYR A 107 7.88 14.13 -47.68
C TYR A 107 7.55 13.07 -46.63
N LEU A 108 6.86 13.46 -45.54
CA LEU A 108 6.47 12.51 -44.49
C LEU A 108 5.38 11.54 -44.96
N ALA A 109 4.41 11.99 -45.75
CA ALA A 109 3.39 11.15 -46.35
C ALA A 109 3.99 10.14 -47.34
N GLN A 110 5.03 10.52 -48.08
CA GLN A 110 5.79 9.59 -48.92
C GLN A 110 6.55 8.57 -48.07
N ALA A 111 7.23 9.01 -47.01
CA ALA A 111 7.96 8.13 -46.10
C ALA A 111 7.03 7.15 -45.35
N ALA A 112 5.77 7.52 -45.12
CA ALA A 112 4.77 6.67 -44.48
C ALA A 112 4.43 5.41 -45.32
N LYS A 113 4.58 5.49 -46.65
CA LYS A 113 4.44 4.31 -47.53
C LYS A 113 5.57 3.29 -47.37
N SER A 114 6.67 3.71 -46.72
CA SER A 114 7.91 2.95 -46.58
C SER A 114 8.20 2.53 -45.13
N PHE A 115 7.22 2.58 -44.21
CA PHE A 115 7.28 2.06 -42.83
C PHE A 115 8.30 2.74 -41.89
N LEU A 116 8.91 3.85 -42.32
CA LEU A 116 9.77 4.71 -41.49
C LEU A 116 8.99 5.80 -40.75
N VAL A 117 7.79 6.07 -41.22
CA VAL A 117 6.86 7.00 -40.62
C VAL A 117 5.53 6.28 -40.48
N ASP A 118 4.94 6.37 -39.30
CA ASP A 118 3.56 5.96 -39.07
C ASP A 118 2.66 7.19 -39.21
N TYR A 119 1.48 7.00 -39.81
CA TYR A 119 0.46 8.03 -39.90
C TYR A 119 -0.83 7.51 -39.26
N ASN A 120 -1.21 8.09 -38.12
CA ASN A 120 -2.39 7.68 -37.34
C ASN A 120 -3.59 8.64 -37.52
N GLY A 121 -3.71 9.24 -38.71
CA GLY A 121 -4.78 10.17 -39.08
C GLY A 121 -4.48 11.62 -38.68
N TYR A 122 -3.93 11.86 -37.50
CA TYR A 122 -3.62 13.22 -37.01
C TYR A 122 -2.12 13.46 -36.79
N PHE A 123 -1.35 12.38 -36.57
CA PHE A 123 0.06 12.47 -36.22
C PHE A 123 0.93 11.69 -37.19
N PHE A 124 2.09 12.28 -37.49
CA PHE A 124 3.25 11.54 -37.96
C PHE A 124 4.10 11.08 -36.77
N ILE A 125 4.62 9.86 -36.85
CA ILE A 125 5.51 9.26 -35.84
C ILE A 125 6.68 8.60 -36.55
N ALA A 126 7.92 8.98 -36.22
CA ALA A 126 9.11 8.32 -36.76
C ALA A 126 9.30 6.93 -36.12
N LYS A 127 9.47 5.89 -36.96
CA LYS A 127 9.65 4.49 -36.55
C LYS A 127 10.66 3.76 -37.44
N PRO A 128 11.22 2.61 -37.00
CA PRO A 128 11.18 2.07 -35.64
C PRO A 128 11.98 2.95 -34.67
N LEU A 129 11.73 2.77 -33.37
CA LEU A 129 12.29 3.65 -32.33
C LEU A 129 13.83 3.77 -32.38
N PRO A 130 14.61 2.69 -32.58
CA PRO A 130 16.07 2.81 -32.67
C PRO A 130 16.56 3.68 -33.84
N ILE A 131 15.90 3.57 -35.01
CA ILE A 131 16.22 4.40 -36.19
C ILE A 131 15.81 5.85 -35.94
N ALA A 132 14.64 6.07 -35.35
CA ALA A 132 14.19 7.41 -34.98
C ALA A 132 15.15 8.07 -33.98
N ASN A 133 15.62 7.35 -32.96
CA ASN A 133 16.56 7.88 -31.99
C ASN A 133 17.87 8.32 -32.67
N PHE A 134 18.41 7.49 -33.58
CA PHE A 134 19.60 7.85 -34.34
C PHE A 134 19.39 9.09 -35.21
N LEU A 135 18.30 9.15 -35.99
CA LEU A 135 18.00 10.27 -36.88
C LEU A 135 17.73 11.56 -36.11
N GLY A 136 16.99 11.48 -34.99
CA GLY A 136 16.72 12.61 -34.11
C GLY A 136 18.00 13.16 -33.50
N LEU A 137 18.86 12.29 -32.96
CA LEU A 137 20.16 12.69 -32.41
C LEU A 137 21.04 13.37 -33.47
N ARG A 138 21.14 12.76 -34.66
CA ARG A 138 21.87 13.33 -35.81
C ARG A 138 21.33 14.72 -36.15
N ARG A 139 20.00 14.89 -36.18
CA ARG A 139 19.39 16.18 -36.49
C ARG A 139 19.66 17.23 -35.43
N LEU A 140 19.54 16.84 -34.17
CA LEU A 140 19.70 17.72 -33.02
C LEU A 140 21.10 18.35 -33.01
N ASP A 141 22.13 17.56 -33.30
CA ASP A 141 23.52 18.05 -33.36
C ASP A 141 23.81 18.98 -34.54
N LEU A 142 22.96 18.99 -35.58
CA LEU A 142 23.03 19.94 -36.70
C LEU A 142 22.30 21.26 -36.43
N LEU A 143 21.47 21.33 -35.38
CA LEU A 143 20.77 22.55 -35.01
C LEU A 143 21.67 23.49 -34.22
N ARG A 144 21.47 24.80 -34.39
CA ARG A 144 22.13 25.80 -33.54
C ARG A 144 21.43 25.82 -32.18
N VAL A 145 22.20 25.91 -31.10
CA VAL A 145 21.70 26.05 -29.71
C VAL A 145 20.56 27.08 -29.61
N LYS A 146 20.75 28.27 -30.20
CA LYS A 146 19.72 29.33 -30.20
C LYS A 146 18.39 28.93 -30.85
N ASN A 147 18.42 28.04 -31.86
CA ASN A 147 17.20 27.60 -32.54
C ASN A 147 16.42 26.65 -31.65
N ILE A 148 17.10 25.78 -30.89
CA ILE A 148 16.47 24.87 -29.93
C ILE A 148 15.86 25.67 -28.78
N LEU A 149 16.60 26.63 -28.22
CA LEU A 149 16.09 27.52 -27.16
C LEU A 149 14.85 28.30 -27.64
N ASN A 150 14.93 28.91 -28.82
CA ASN A 150 13.80 29.63 -29.42
C ASN A 150 12.60 28.71 -29.68
N PHE A 151 12.84 27.46 -30.07
CA PHE A 151 11.77 26.48 -30.26
C PHE A 151 11.08 26.16 -28.94
N ILE A 152 11.83 25.88 -27.87
CA ILE A 152 11.28 25.60 -26.54
C ILE A 152 10.45 26.78 -26.05
N GLU A 153 10.89 28.03 -26.28
CA GLU A 153 10.17 29.22 -25.82
C GLU A 153 8.86 29.48 -26.58
N ASN A 154 8.81 29.20 -27.88
CA ASN A 154 7.71 29.64 -28.76
C ASN A 154 6.77 28.53 -29.24
N ALA A 155 7.15 27.25 -29.10
CA ALA A 155 6.31 26.13 -29.55
C ALA A 155 5.02 26.01 -28.70
N PRO A 156 3.90 25.53 -29.28
CA PRO A 156 2.70 25.21 -28.50
C PRO A 156 2.99 24.15 -27.41
N PRO A 157 2.29 24.17 -26.25
CA PRO A 157 2.57 23.28 -25.12
C PRO A 157 2.58 21.78 -25.46
N ARG A 158 1.68 21.32 -26.33
CA ARG A 158 1.63 19.91 -26.77
C ARG A 158 2.89 19.53 -27.54
N LEU A 159 3.30 20.37 -28.47
CA LEU A 159 4.50 20.20 -29.29
C LEU A 159 5.78 20.28 -28.45
N GLN A 160 5.85 21.20 -27.48
CA GLN A 160 6.93 21.26 -26.49
C GLN A 160 7.04 19.94 -25.73
N SER A 161 5.91 19.41 -25.23
CA SER A 161 5.89 18.14 -24.49
C SER A 161 6.42 16.97 -25.34
N SER A 162 5.98 16.88 -26.60
CA SER A 162 6.42 15.86 -27.55
C SER A 162 7.92 15.95 -27.86
N PHE A 163 8.45 17.17 -27.96
CA PHE A 163 9.88 17.43 -28.16
C PHE A 163 10.73 17.06 -26.94
N LEU A 164 10.32 17.52 -25.76
CA LEU A 164 11.05 17.30 -24.50
C LEU A 164 11.10 15.82 -24.12
N LYS A 165 10.01 15.06 -24.32
CA LYS A 165 9.98 13.61 -24.04
C LYS A 165 11.05 12.83 -24.81
N ARG A 166 11.43 13.25 -26.01
CA ARG A 166 12.47 12.57 -26.79
C ARG A 166 13.88 12.69 -26.22
N TRP A 167 14.12 13.65 -25.34
CA TRP A 167 15.45 13.92 -24.81
C TRP A 167 16.01 12.77 -23.97
N GLU A 168 15.14 11.88 -23.45
CA GLU A 168 15.58 10.65 -22.79
C GLU A 168 16.47 9.77 -23.68
N TYR A 169 16.40 9.93 -25.01
CA TYR A 169 17.22 9.18 -25.97
C TYR A 169 18.42 9.97 -26.52
N PHE A 170 18.62 11.22 -26.09
CA PHE A 170 19.60 12.14 -26.68
C PHE A 170 20.70 12.57 -25.69
N ASP A 171 20.96 11.78 -24.64
CA ASP A 171 21.98 12.03 -23.60
C ASP A 171 23.40 12.18 -24.16
N THR A 172 23.67 11.66 -25.35
CA THR A 172 24.98 11.75 -26.02
C THR A 172 25.18 13.01 -26.87
N SER A 173 24.15 13.87 -27.04
CA SER A 173 24.24 15.09 -27.85
C SER A 173 25.05 16.20 -27.16
N LYS A 174 26.11 16.66 -27.83
CA LYS A 174 26.90 17.82 -27.36
C LYS A 174 26.14 19.14 -27.50
N THR A 175 25.26 19.24 -28.50
CA THR A 175 24.41 20.42 -28.66
C THR A 175 23.39 20.49 -27.53
N LEU A 176 22.79 19.35 -27.16
CA LEU A 176 21.82 19.28 -26.07
C LEU A 176 22.44 19.53 -24.69
N ALA A 177 23.68 19.06 -24.47
CA ALA A 177 24.43 19.38 -23.25
C ALA A 177 24.59 20.91 -23.06
N LYS A 178 24.91 21.65 -24.12
CA LYS A 178 24.99 23.13 -24.08
C LYS A 178 23.64 23.80 -23.87
N VAL A 179 22.58 23.27 -24.49
CA VAL A 179 21.21 23.76 -24.26
C VAL A 179 20.83 23.56 -22.78
N THR A 180 21.14 22.39 -22.23
CA THR A 180 20.90 22.04 -20.82
C THR A 180 21.62 22.98 -19.86
N GLU A 181 22.90 23.26 -20.11
CA GLU A 181 23.68 24.24 -19.34
C GLU A 181 22.99 25.62 -19.30
N ILE A 182 22.51 26.11 -20.45
CA ILE A 182 21.84 27.42 -20.54
C ILE A 182 20.48 27.41 -19.85
N LEU A 183 19.69 26.33 -20.00
CA LEU A 183 18.37 26.24 -19.38
C LEU A 183 18.44 26.18 -17.84
N LEU A 184 19.48 25.52 -17.29
CA LEU A 184 19.71 25.38 -15.85
C LEU A 184 20.48 26.56 -15.23
N ALA A 185 21.07 27.43 -16.06
CA ALA A 185 21.73 28.65 -15.61
C ALA A 185 20.80 29.53 -14.75
N ARG A 186 21.39 30.42 -13.94
CA ARG A 186 20.62 31.24 -12.98
C ARG A 186 19.65 32.22 -13.66
N ASP A 187 19.91 32.57 -14.90
CA ASP A 187 19.12 33.43 -15.77
C ASP A 187 18.36 32.64 -16.85
N GLY A 188 18.48 31.31 -16.86
CA GLY A 188 17.82 30.40 -17.79
C GLY A 188 16.34 30.16 -17.50
N LEU A 189 15.73 29.21 -18.22
CA LEU A 189 14.32 28.85 -18.08
C LEU A 189 14.01 28.31 -16.66
N CYS A 190 14.94 27.58 -16.05
CA CYS A 190 14.78 26.98 -14.71
C CYS A 190 15.29 27.90 -13.58
N ARG A 191 15.12 29.22 -13.73
CA ARG A 191 15.65 30.25 -12.82
C ARG A 191 14.87 30.43 -11.51
N SER A 192 13.58 30.10 -11.49
CA SER A 192 12.67 30.51 -10.41
C SER A 192 11.61 29.44 -10.09
N LEU A 193 10.95 29.59 -8.94
CA LEU A 193 9.79 28.77 -8.60
C LEU A 193 8.62 29.05 -9.56
N GLU A 194 8.37 30.32 -9.95
CA GLU A 194 7.27 30.62 -10.88
C GLU A 194 7.47 29.97 -12.25
N SER A 195 8.70 29.95 -12.76
CA SER A 195 9.01 29.29 -14.03
C SER A 195 8.86 27.77 -13.96
N LEU A 196 9.23 27.15 -12.83
CA LEU A 196 9.17 25.71 -12.66
C LEU A 196 7.79 25.20 -12.22
N ASN A 197 6.98 25.99 -11.50
CA ASN A 197 5.63 25.61 -11.06
C ASN A 197 4.60 25.72 -12.22
N THR A 198 4.97 25.17 -13.37
CA THR A 198 4.15 25.03 -14.58
C THR A 198 4.36 23.63 -15.15
N ASN A 199 3.38 23.09 -15.88
CA ASN A 199 3.52 21.75 -16.49
C ASN A 199 4.74 21.66 -17.41
N ILE A 200 5.00 22.68 -18.23
CA ILE A 200 6.16 22.71 -19.13
C ILE A 200 7.48 22.87 -18.36
N GLY A 201 7.50 23.69 -17.30
CA GLY A 201 8.68 23.86 -16.46
C GLY A 201 9.16 22.54 -15.85
N LEU A 202 8.25 21.74 -15.29
CA LEU A 202 8.62 20.43 -14.73
C LEU A 202 8.88 19.36 -15.80
N GLN A 203 8.18 19.39 -16.94
CA GLN A 203 8.53 18.55 -18.10
C GLN A 203 9.94 18.86 -18.62
N CYS A 204 10.34 20.12 -18.58
CA CYS A 204 11.70 20.52 -18.92
C CYS A 204 12.71 19.90 -17.96
N LEU A 205 12.48 19.95 -16.65
CA LEU A 205 13.35 19.24 -15.69
C LEU A 205 13.39 17.72 -15.92
N ASP A 206 12.26 17.09 -16.24
CA ASP A 206 12.18 15.66 -16.56
C ASP A 206 12.93 15.29 -17.85
N ALA A 207 12.98 16.17 -18.84
CA ALA A 207 13.85 15.99 -20.00
C ALA A 207 15.34 16.19 -19.65
N LEU A 208 15.66 17.23 -18.88
CA LEU A 208 17.04 17.61 -18.55
C LEU A 208 17.74 16.61 -17.63
N VAL A 209 17.00 15.89 -16.78
CA VAL A 209 17.58 14.89 -15.86
C VAL A 209 18.30 13.76 -16.60
N HIS A 210 17.88 13.47 -17.84
CA HIS A 210 18.50 12.47 -18.70
C HIS A 210 19.83 12.94 -19.30
N ILE A 211 20.09 14.25 -19.30
CA ILE A 211 21.27 14.85 -19.93
C ILE A 211 22.31 15.24 -18.87
N ASP A 212 21.89 15.95 -17.82
CA ASP A 212 22.76 16.38 -16.71
C ASP A 212 22.02 16.26 -15.36
N PRO A 213 21.94 15.06 -14.78
CA PRO A 213 21.23 14.83 -13.52
C PRO A 213 21.82 15.62 -12.35
N ILE A 214 23.13 15.89 -12.36
CA ILE A 214 23.82 16.59 -11.27
C ILE A 214 23.37 18.06 -11.24
N SER A 215 23.43 18.75 -12.39
CA SER A 215 23.00 20.16 -12.47
C SER A 215 21.49 20.31 -12.22
N VAL A 216 20.69 19.33 -12.60
CA VAL A 216 19.25 19.28 -12.27
C VAL A 216 19.05 19.17 -10.76
N ALA A 217 19.76 18.29 -10.06
CA ALA A 217 19.68 18.16 -8.61
C ALA A 217 20.01 19.48 -7.90
N TYR A 218 21.10 20.16 -8.27
CA TYR A 218 21.44 21.46 -7.71
C TYR A 218 20.41 22.56 -8.02
N THR A 219 19.78 22.50 -9.19
CA THR A 219 18.69 23.42 -9.54
C THR A 219 17.45 23.16 -8.67
N ILE A 220 17.10 21.90 -8.45
CA ILE A 220 16.01 21.51 -7.55
C ILE A 220 16.30 21.96 -6.12
N GLU A 221 17.53 21.74 -5.61
CA GLU A 221 17.94 22.19 -4.28
C GLU A 221 17.81 23.72 -4.14
N ARG A 222 18.29 24.46 -5.15
CA ARG A 222 18.23 25.93 -5.19
C ARG A 222 16.80 26.46 -5.12
N ILE A 223 15.87 25.83 -5.84
CA ILE A 223 14.50 26.33 -6.03
C ILE A 223 13.54 25.77 -4.97
N PHE A 224 13.51 24.44 -4.81
CA PHE A 224 12.57 23.76 -3.92
C PHE A 224 13.17 23.44 -2.55
N GLY A 225 14.49 23.27 -2.45
CA GLY A 225 15.14 22.82 -1.20
C GLY A 225 14.94 23.76 -0.02
N LYS A 226 14.83 25.07 -0.27
CA LYS A 226 14.60 26.10 0.76
C LYS A 226 13.15 26.28 1.18
N LEU A 227 12.20 25.71 0.44
CA LEU A 227 10.78 25.83 0.77
C LEU A 227 10.50 25.07 2.08
N SER A 228 9.62 25.68 2.88
CA SER A 228 8.97 25.03 4.00
C SER A 228 8.00 23.95 3.50
N ILE A 229 7.59 23.08 4.41
CA ILE A 229 6.64 22.00 4.12
C ILE A 229 5.31 22.58 3.62
N ASP A 230 4.82 23.65 4.25
CA ASP A 230 3.54 24.27 3.88
C ASP A 230 3.61 25.01 2.53
N GLU A 231 4.77 25.57 2.17
CA GLU A 231 4.99 26.15 0.84
C GLU A 231 5.05 25.07 -0.26
N LEU A 232 5.68 23.92 0.01
CA LEU A 232 5.71 22.79 -0.93
C LEU A 232 4.30 22.25 -1.23
N GLN A 233 3.39 22.31 -0.25
CA GLN A 233 2.00 21.91 -0.45
C GLN A 233 1.26 22.77 -1.49
N GLN A 234 1.74 23.99 -1.76
CA GLN A 234 1.15 24.90 -2.75
C GLN A 234 1.69 24.68 -4.18
N VAL A 235 2.61 23.75 -4.38
CA VAL A 235 3.10 23.36 -5.72
C VAL A 235 2.04 22.46 -6.36
N GLN A 236 1.11 23.05 -7.11
CA GLN A 236 -0.08 22.38 -7.63
C GLN A 236 0.08 21.81 -9.05
N SER A 237 0.98 22.36 -9.87
CA SER A 237 1.09 21.99 -11.30
C SER A 237 2.21 21.00 -11.54
N GLY A 238 1.92 19.89 -12.24
CA GLY A 238 2.91 18.96 -12.75
C GLY A 238 3.70 18.17 -11.70
N GLN A 239 3.18 18.04 -10.48
CA GLN A 239 3.86 17.37 -9.35
C GLN A 239 4.39 15.97 -9.70
N ASP A 240 3.67 15.23 -10.54
CA ASP A 240 4.11 13.91 -11.04
C ASP A 240 5.46 13.97 -11.76
N TYR A 241 5.73 15.02 -12.54
CA TYR A 241 7.04 15.21 -13.19
C TYR A 241 8.15 15.48 -12.18
N LEU A 242 7.89 16.31 -11.16
CA LEU A 242 8.87 16.54 -10.10
C LEU A 242 9.16 15.24 -9.34
N ILE A 243 8.14 14.46 -9.01
CA ILE A 243 8.29 13.16 -8.35
C ILE A 243 9.08 12.20 -9.25
N ASN A 244 8.80 12.13 -10.55
CA ASN A 244 9.52 11.30 -11.51
C ASN A 244 10.99 11.70 -11.64
N VAL A 245 11.31 12.99 -11.62
CA VAL A 245 12.70 13.48 -11.62
C VAL A 245 13.39 13.07 -10.33
N LEU A 246 12.75 13.27 -9.19
CA LEU A 246 13.31 12.87 -7.89
C LEU A 246 13.52 11.35 -7.80
N ALA A 247 12.60 10.56 -8.35
CA ALA A 247 12.72 9.10 -8.42
C ALA A 247 13.93 8.63 -9.23
N LYS A 248 14.33 9.38 -10.26
CA LYS A 248 15.59 9.14 -11.00
C LYS A 248 16.80 9.63 -10.21
N LEU A 249 16.71 10.81 -9.58
CA LEU A 249 17.83 11.42 -8.85
C LEU A 249 18.17 10.75 -7.51
N VAL A 250 17.26 10.01 -6.89
CA VAL A 250 17.60 9.16 -5.74
C VAL A 250 18.38 7.92 -6.14
N PHE A 251 18.45 7.56 -7.42
CA PHE A 251 19.14 6.35 -7.81
C PHE A 251 20.67 6.49 -7.68
N PRO A 252 21.32 7.51 -8.29
CA PRO A 252 22.76 7.68 -8.23
C PRO A 252 23.25 8.28 -6.90
N GLN A 253 24.44 7.87 -6.46
CA GLN A 253 25.02 8.36 -5.19
C GLN A 253 25.24 9.87 -5.13
N ASN A 254 25.63 10.50 -6.25
CA ASN A 254 25.97 11.92 -6.31
C ASN A 254 24.76 12.86 -6.20
N THR A 255 23.55 12.39 -6.46
CA THR A 255 22.30 13.18 -6.41
C THR A 255 21.35 12.75 -5.30
N PHE A 256 21.62 11.60 -4.67
CA PHE A 256 20.77 10.97 -3.66
C PHE A 256 20.33 11.91 -2.54
N HIS A 257 21.28 12.56 -1.86
CA HIS A 257 20.99 13.36 -0.67
C HIS A 257 20.03 14.52 -0.94
N ILE A 258 20.22 15.20 -2.06
CA ILE A 258 19.36 16.32 -2.47
C ILE A 258 17.94 15.80 -2.73
N ALA A 259 17.83 14.74 -3.53
CA ALA A 259 16.55 14.21 -3.95
C ALA A 259 15.76 13.56 -2.80
N ALA A 260 16.43 12.75 -1.97
CA ALA A 260 15.82 12.06 -0.83
C ALA A 260 15.28 13.06 0.21
N LYS A 261 16.02 14.15 0.49
CA LYS A 261 15.56 15.20 1.41
C LYS A 261 14.31 15.91 0.90
N LEU A 262 14.23 16.19 -0.40
CA LEU A 262 13.03 16.82 -0.97
C LEU A 262 11.84 15.85 -1.01
N LEU A 263 12.07 14.57 -1.35
CA LEU A 263 11.04 13.54 -1.30
C LEU A 263 10.43 13.39 0.10
N LEU A 264 11.24 13.38 1.15
CA LEU A 264 10.75 13.36 2.53
C LEU A 264 9.81 14.54 2.84
N LYS A 265 10.20 15.75 2.42
CA LYS A 265 9.37 16.95 2.61
C LYS A 265 8.05 16.84 1.85
N LEU A 266 8.08 16.37 0.60
CA LEU A 266 6.88 16.18 -0.22
C LEU A 266 5.95 15.10 0.37
N ALA A 267 6.50 13.97 0.81
CA ALA A 267 5.77 12.90 1.47
C ALA A 267 5.04 13.39 2.73
N SER A 268 5.61 14.37 3.43
CA SER A 268 5.03 14.94 4.66
C SER A 268 3.76 15.78 4.43
N VAL A 269 3.46 16.17 3.18
CA VAL A 269 2.26 16.96 2.80
C VAL A 269 1.35 16.28 1.79
N GLU A 270 1.75 15.10 1.32
CA GLU A 270 1.01 14.33 0.34
C GLU A 270 -0.32 13.83 0.93
N LYS A 271 -1.43 14.12 0.22
CA LYS A 271 -2.79 13.75 0.67
C LYS A 271 -3.29 12.43 0.07
N GLN A 272 -2.74 12.00 -1.07
CA GLN A 272 -3.15 10.80 -1.80
C GLN A 272 -1.94 9.90 -2.02
N THR A 273 -2.07 8.61 -1.69
CA THR A 273 -0.99 7.61 -1.72
C THR A 273 -1.16 6.58 -2.85
N TRP A 274 -1.98 6.86 -3.86
CA TRP A 274 -2.18 5.96 -5.00
C TRP A 274 -1.16 6.24 -6.12
N GLY A 275 -0.54 5.19 -6.67
CA GLY A 275 0.45 5.30 -7.75
C GLY A 275 1.90 5.51 -7.28
N ASN A 276 2.74 6.10 -8.15
CA ASN A 276 4.12 6.52 -7.82
C ASN A 276 4.08 7.82 -7.03
N SER A 277 3.76 7.73 -5.74
CA SER A 277 3.66 8.87 -4.85
C SER A 277 5.01 9.20 -4.20
N SER A 278 5.18 10.43 -3.70
CA SER A 278 6.39 10.83 -2.99
C SER A 278 6.61 10.00 -1.73
N THR A 279 5.53 9.65 -1.02
CA THR A 279 5.58 8.75 0.13
C THR A 279 6.07 7.36 -0.28
N SER A 280 5.50 6.75 -1.32
CA SER A 280 5.86 5.39 -1.73
C SER A 280 7.31 5.27 -2.19
N ILE A 281 7.78 6.25 -2.98
CA ILE A 281 9.18 6.32 -3.42
C ILE A 281 10.12 6.52 -2.22
N PHE A 282 9.78 7.43 -1.29
CA PHE A 282 10.65 7.70 -0.15
C PHE A 282 10.79 6.50 0.79
N ILE A 283 9.69 5.88 1.20
CA ILE A 283 9.75 4.72 2.11
C ILE A 283 10.40 3.50 1.43
N GLN A 284 10.35 3.41 0.10
CA GLN A 284 11.01 2.35 -0.65
C GLN A 284 12.54 2.42 -0.53
N LEU A 285 13.11 3.61 -0.38
CA LEU A 285 14.56 3.77 -0.15
C LEU A 285 15.04 2.95 1.05
N PHE A 286 14.17 2.65 2.01
CA PHE A 286 14.48 1.93 3.25
C PHE A 286 14.08 0.45 3.20
N GLN A 287 14.00 -0.13 2.01
CA GLN A 287 13.89 -1.58 1.82
C GLN A 287 15.29 -2.21 1.69
N ILE A 288 15.41 -3.45 2.15
CA ILE A 288 16.68 -4.21 2.06
C ILE A 288 17.00 -4.59 0.61
N TYR A 289 16.00 -5.07 -0.13
CA TYR A 289 16.09 -5.41 -1.55
C TYR A 289 15.27 -4.41 -2.37
N SER A 290 15.71 -4.15 -3.60
CA SER A 290 14.98 -3.32 -4.55
C SER A 290 14.65 -1.93 -4.00
N SER A 291 15.60 -1.33 -3.26
CA SER A 291 15.47 -0.04 -2.58
C SER A 291 15.26 1.16 -3.50
N GLY A 292 15.30 0.98 -4.83
CA GLY A 292 15.26 2.09 -5.78
C GLY A 292 16.50 2.99 -5.79
N THR A 293 17.64 2.51 -5.26
CA THR A 293 18.90 3.27 -5.27
C THR A 293 20.14 2.37 -5.21
N GLU A 294 21.28 2.85 -5.74
CA GLU A 294 22.59 2.21 -5.60
C GLU A 294 23.28 2.55 -4.26
N VAL A 295 22.68 3.46 -3.48
CA VAL A 295 23.25 4.00 -2.26
C VAL A 295 23.16 3.02 -1.09
N GLU A 296 24.29 2.87 -0.39
CA GLU A 296 24.44 2.00 0.78
C GLU A 296 23.54 2.42 1.97
N PRO A 297 23.15 1.47 2.84
CA PRO A 297 22.37 1.72 4.05
C PRO A 297 22.75 2.94 4.90
N SER A 298 24.03 3.11 5.20
CA SER A 298 24.58 4.17 6.06
C SER A 298 24.13 5.56 5.61
N GLU A 299 24.32 5.85 4.32
CA GLU A 299 23.97 7.13 3.71
C GLU A 299 22.45 7.31 3.61
N ARG A 300 21.69 6.22 3.43
CA ARG A 300 20.21 6.25 3.48
C ARG A 300 19.71 6.61 4.87
N PHE A 301 20.21 5.93 5.91
CA PHE A 301 19.82 6.19 7.30
C PHE A 301 20.17 7.60 7.77
N ARG A 302 21.24 8.20 7.23
CA ARG A 302 21.60 9.59 7.50
C ARG A 302 20.49 10.58 7.14
N ILE A 303 19.70 10.30 6.09
CA ILE A 303 18.52 11.12 5.73
C ILE A 303 17.50 11.14 6.87
N LEU A 304 17.27 9.99 7.52
CA LEU A 304 16.38 9.89 8.67
C LEU A 304 17.00 10.57 9.88
N ASP A 305 18.27 10.30 10.18
CA ASP A 305 18.96 10.82 11.36
C ASP A 305 18.95 12.36 11.44
N ASP A 306 19.08 13.04 10.29
CA ASP A 306 18.95 14.49 10.17
C ASP A 306 17.56 15.00 10.60
N GLN A 307 16.53 14.14 10.59
CA GLN A 307 15.11 14.49 10.71
C GLN A 307 14.39 13.81 11.90
N LEU A 308 15.01 12.83 12.55
CA LEU A 308 14.43 12.13 13.70
C LEU A 308 14.11 13.06 14.89
N ASN A 309 14.79 14.21 14.98
CA ASN A 309 14.54 15.24 16.00
C ASN A 309 13.78 16.45 15.44
N SER A 310 13.12 16.31 14.29
CA SER A 310 12.26 17.36 13.75
C SER A 310 11.12 17.66 14.72
N ASN A 311 10.81 18.95 14.88
CA ASN A 311 9.64 19.40 15.63
C ASN A 311 8.34 19.24 14.83
N ASP A 312 8.42 18.88 13.54
CA ASP A 312 7.25 18.63 12.70
C ASP A 312 6.87 17.15 12.73
N GLU A 313 5.76 16.84 13.39
CA GLU A 313 5.23 15.48 13.52
C GLU A 313 4.95 14.81 12.17
N ARG A 314 4.69 15.58 11.10
CA ARG A 314 4.47 15.03 9.74
C ARG A 314 5.72 14.35 9.21
N ILE A 315 6.89 14.98 9.41
CA ILE A 315 8.18 14.40 9.02
C ILE A 315 8.48 13.14 9.82
N VAL A 316 8.29 13.19 11.15
CA VAL A 316 8.57 12.07 12.04
C VAL A 316 7.70 10.87 11.68
N LYS A 317 6.43 11.10 11.33
CA LYS A 317 5.52 10.05 10.84
C LYS A 317 6.07 9.34 9.60
N ILE A 318 6.51 10.09 8.58
CA ILE A 318 7.11 9.50 7.37
C ILE A 318 8.41 8.74 7.71
N CYS A 319 9.22 9.23 8.64
CA CYS A 319 10.42 8.52 9.09
C CYS A 319 10.07 7.18 9.75
N ILE A 320 8.99 7.12 10.56
CA ILE A 320 8.51 5.87 11.16
C ILE A 320 8.02 4.89 10.10
N GLU A 321 7.28 5.36 9.09
CA GLU A 321 6.82 4.54 7.96
C GLU A 321 8.00 4.02 7.12
N ALA A 322 9.04 4.83 6.91
CA ALA A 322 10.28 4.39 6.27
C ALA A 322 11.01 3.33 7.10
N LEU A 323 11.15 3.53 8.42
CA LEU A 323 11.77 2.55 9.31
C LEU A 323 10.98 1.24 9.40
N GLN A 324 9.66 1.28 9.26
CA GLN A 324 8.85 0.06 9.19
C GLN A 324 9.30 -0.84 8.02
N ASN A 325 9.71 -0.27 6.88
CA ASN A 325 10.20 -1.07 5.75
C ASN A 325 11.57 -1.71 5.99
N THR A 326 12.35 -1.21 6.96
CA THR A 326 13.68 -1.75 7.27
C THR A 326 13.63 -3.09 8.00
N ILE A 327 12.54 -3.33 8.75
CA ILE A 327 12.38 -4.51 9.61
C ILE A 327 11.41 -5.54 9.03
N GLN A 328 10.80 -5.25 7.88
CA GLN A 328 9.95 -6.20 7.17
C GLN A 328 10.80 -7.16 6.36
N THR A 329 10.67 -8.45 6.67
CA THR A 329 11.42 -9.53 5.99
C THR A 329 10.70 -10.10 4.77
N SER A 330 9.47 -9.65 4.50
CA SER A 330 8.71 -10.04 3.30
C SER A 330 9.12 -9.19 2.09
N TYR A 331 9.38 -9.86 0.96
CA TYR A 331 9.76 -9.20 -0.28
C TYR A 331 8.64 -8.28 -0.77
N ARG A 332 8.95 -6.99 -0.92
CA ARG A 332 8.13 -6.04 -1.67
C ARG A 332 8.84 -5.77 -3.00
N GLY A 333 8.13 -5.96 -4.11
CA GLY A 333 8.67 -5.68 -5.43
C GLY A 333 8.92 -4.18 -5.61
N TRP A 334 9.94 -3.83 -6.40
CA TRP A 334 10.08 -2.46 -6.90
C TRP A 334 9.14 -2.20 -8.06
N THR A 335 8.63 -0.98 -8.12
CA THR A 335 7.75 -0.49 -9.19
C THR A 335 8.42 0.71 -9.86
N GLY A 336 8.71 0.61 -11.16
CA GLY A 336 9.13 1.75 -11.97
C GLY A 336 10.15 1.39 -13.05
N ASP A 337 10.59 2.40 -13.80
CA ASP A 337 11.74 2.38 -14.72
C ASP A 337 12.75 3.48 -14.33
N SER A 338 12.69 3.98 -13.09
CA SER A 338 13.49 5.13 -12.61
C SER A 338 14.99 4.84 -12.49
N ASN A 339 15.41 3.59 -12.68
CA ASN A 339 16.81 3.20 -12.74
C ASN A 339 17.46 3.50 -14.10
N LYS A 340 16.70 3.97 -15.10
CA LYS A 340 17.22 4.38 -16.41
C LYS A 340 17.33 5.91 -16.48
N ILE A 341 18.54 6.39 -16.78
CA ILE A 341 18.82 7.80 -17.04
C ILE A 341 19.51 7.89 -18.41
N GLY A 342 18.77 8.37 -19.41
CA GLY A 342 19.28 8.51 -20.76
C GLY A 342 19.26 7.16 -21.48
N THR A 343 20.16 6.99 -22.45
CA THR A 343 20.36 5.71 -23.14
C THR A 343 21.29 4.74 -22.43
N GLN A 344 21.83 5.12 -21.26
CA GLN A 344 22.72 4.28 -20.48
C GLN A 344 22.01 3.01 -19.95
N PRO A 345 22.75 1.91 -19.72
CA PRO A 345 22.19 0.74 -19.06
C PRO A 345 21.54 1.10 -17.71
N PRO A 346 20.44 0.43 -17.31
CA PRO A 346 19.82 0.70 -16.04
C PRO A 346 20.81 0.55 -14.88
N LEU A 347 20.78 1.51 -13.96
CA LEU A 347 21.54 1.47 -12.72
C LEU A 347 21.09 0.28 -11.86
N LYS A 348 22.04 -0.24 -11.07
CA LYS A 348 21.80 -1.41 -10.23
C LYS A 348 21.46 -0.98 -8.82
N HIS A 349 20.44 -1.61 -8.24
CA HIS A 349 20.14 -1.44 -6.82
C HIS A 349 21.32 -1.90 -5.97
N TRP A 350 21.52 -1.22 -4.85
CA TRP A 350 22.30 -1.78 -3.77
C TRP A 350 21.62 -3.08 -3.29
N ASN A 351 22.42 -4.11 -3.05
CA ASN A 351 21.98 -5.36 -2.45
C ASN A 351 23.02 -5.78 -1.41
N PRO A 352 22.61 -6.37 -0.28
CA PRO A 352 23.56 -6.92 0.67
C PRO A 352 24.37 -8.04 0.02
N GLU A 353 25.69 -8.00 0.17
CA GLU A 353 26.58 -9.07 -0.28
C GLU A 353 26.67 -10.20 0.75
N THR A 354 26.38 -9.88 2.01
CA THR A 354 26.46 -10.82 3.13
C THR A 354 25.21 -10.80 4.01
N TRP A 355 25.01 -11.88 4.77
CA TRP A 355 23.97 -11.93 5.79
C TRP A 355 24.18 -10.91 6.91
N ASP A 356 25.43 -10.59 7.24
CA ASP A 356 25.75 -9.61 8.29
C ASP A 356 25.29 -8.21 7.88
N GLU A 357 25.50 -7.80 6.63
CA GLU A 357 24.98 -6.52 6.11
C GLU A 357 23.45 -6.45 6.17
N LEU A 358 22.77 -7.57 5.88
CA LEU A 358 21.31 -7.66 6.01
C LEU A 358 20.85 -7.49 7.45
N PHE A 359 21.51 -8.16 8.41
CA PHE A 359 21.15 -8.05 9.82
C PHE A 359 21.51 -6.69 10.41
N ASP A 360 22.63 -6.09 10.00
CA ASP A 360 23.02 -4.75 10.37
C ASP A 360 21.98 -3.72 9.89
N PHE A 361 21.50 -3.85 8.65
CA PHE A 361 20.44 -3.01 8.12
C PHE A 361 19.15 -3.05 8.97
N ILE A 362 18.72 -4.26 9.34
CA ILE A 362 17.54 -4.45 10.20
C ILE A 362 17.79 -3.87 11.60
N ARG A 363 18.99 -4.07 12.16
CA ARG A 363 19.36 -3.57 13.49
C ARG A 363 19.36 -2.05 13.55
N GLU A 364 19.93 -1.39 12.54
CA GLU A 364 19.91 0.08 12.41
C GLU A 364 18.48 0.63 12.36
N GLY A 365 17.57 -0.08 11.70
CA GLY A 365 16.13 0.21 11.69
C GLY A 365 15.47 0.09 13.05
N LEU A 366 15.65 -1.05 13.72
CA LEU A 366 15.13 -1.35 15.05
C LEU A 366 15.60 -0.33 16.10
N GLN A 367 16.89 -0.01 16.11
CA GLN A 367 17.47 0.95 17.05
C GLN A 367 16.87 2.35 16.89
N ARG A 368 16.63 2.80 15.65
CA ARG A 368 15.99 4.10 15.38
C ARG A 368 14.52 4.11 15.78
N LEU A 369 13.77 3.04 15.53
CA LEU A 369 12.38 2.91 16.02
C LEU A 369 12.32 3.01 17.55
N ASN A 370 13.21 2.30 18.27
CA ASN A 370 13.26 2.37 19.73
C ASN A 370 13.68 3.78 20.22
N LYS A 371 14.62 4.44 19.53
CA LYS A 371 15.02 5.82 19.85
C LYS A 371 13.87 6.82 19.70
N ILE A 372 13.05 6.70 18.65
CA ILE A 372 11.86 7.54 18.47
C ILE A 372 10.86 7.25 19.59
N ARG A 373 10.59 5.97 19.88
CA ARG A 373 9.67 5.53 20.95
C ARG A 373 10.00 6.17 22.30
N VAL A 374 11.28 6.13 22.72
CA VAL A 374 11.72 6.70 24.01
C VAL A 374 11.57 8.22 24.04
N ARG A 375 11.82 8.91 22.93
CA ARG A 375 11.86 10.38 22.88
C ARG A 375 10.51 11.02 22.63
N ASN A 376 9.65 10.39 21.84
CA ASN A 376 8.37 10.96 21.41
C ASN A 376 7.20 10.07 21.88
N LYS A 377 6.55 10.51 22.96
CA LYS A 377 5.40 9.81 23.55
C LYS A 377 4.20 9.71 22.61
N THR A 378 4.01 10.68 21.71
CA THR A 378 2.92 10.66 20.71
C THR A 378 3.07 9.46 19.78
N PHE A 379 4.30 9.13 19.39
CA PHE A 379 4.58 8.05 18.45
C PHE A 379 4.99 6.72 19.10
N ALA A 380 5.20 6.67 20.42
CA ALA A 380 5.65 5.48 21.13
C ALA A 380 4.79 4.24 20.83
N CYS A 381 3.46 4.35 20.95
CA CYS A 381 2.54 3.25 20.65
C CYS A 381 2.65 2.78 19.19
N LYS A 382 2.90 3.69 18.24
CA LYS A 382 3.03 3.33 16.82
C LYS A 382 4.32 2.57 16.55
N CYS A 383 5.44 3.02 17.12
CA CYS A 383 6.72 2.32 17.02
C CYS A 383 6.64 0.92 17.63
N GLU A 384 6.00 0.80 18.79
CA GLU A 384 5.80 -0.50 19.45
C GLU A 384 4.91 -1.43 18.62
N GLU A 385 3.80 -0.93 18.06
CA GLU A 385 2.95 -1.73 17.16
C GLU A 385 3.77 -2.28 15.98
N ILE A 386 4.58 -1.42 15.34
CA ILE A 386 5.46 -1.82 14.23
C ILE A 386 6.45 -2.90 14.67
N ILE A 387 7.10 -2.74 15.82
CA ILE A 387 8.04 -3.73 16.35
C ILE A 387 7.31 -5.04 16.63
N ALA A 388 6.19 -5.00 17.37
CA ALA A 388 5.43 -6.18 17.78
C ALA A 388 4.96 -7.03 16.60
N LEU A 389 4.52 -6.40 15.51
CA LEU A 389 4.10 -7.08 14.29
C LEU A 389 5.24 -7.86 13.61
N ASN A 390 6.50 -7.45 13.82
CA ASN A 390 7.66 -8.08 13.20
C ASN A 390 8.48 -8.96 14.17
N ILE A 391 8.18 -8.98 15.48
CA ILE A 391 8.92 -9.79 16.47
C ILE A 391 9.04 -11.25 16.03
N ARG A 392 7.92 -11.87 15.63
CA ARG A 392 7.89 -13.29 15.23
C ARG A 392 8.88 -13.59 14.10
N ASP A 393 8.92 -12.75 13.08
CA ASP A 393 9.83 -12.94 11.94
C ASP A 393 11.28 -12.68 12.36
N LEU A 394 11.53 -11.63 13.15
CA LEU A 394 12.87 -11.21 13.55
C LEU A 394 13.56 -12.19 14.51
N ILE A 395 12.82 -12.78 15.47
CA ILE A 395 13.39 -13.78 16.39
C ILE A 395 13.69 -15.12 15.73
N SER A 396 13.21 -15.34 14.49
CA SER A 396 13.60 -16.50 13.69
C SER A 396 15.07 -16.46 13.26
N TYR A 397 15.71 -15.28 13.34
CA TYR A 397 17.13 -15.11 13.05
C TYR A 397 17.95 -15.04 14.35
N GLU A 398 18.86 -15.99 14.53
CA GLU A 398 19.71 -16.06 15.72
C GLU A 398 20.59 -14.80 15.90
N SER A 399 20.96 -14.14 14.80
CA SER A 399 21.73 -12.88 14.83
C SER A 399 20.95 -11.66 15.34
N LEU A 400 19.61 -11.72 15.40
CA LEU A 400 18.75 -10.60 15.78
C LEU A 400 18.03 -10.80 17.12
N ILE A 401 17.94 -12.04 17.64
CA ILE A 401 17.20 -12.31 18.88
C ILE A 401 17.73 -11.48 20.08
N GLY A 402 19.04 -11.24 20.15
CA GLY A 402 19.63 -10.38 21.19
C GLY A 402 19.19 -8.93 21.10
N ASP A 403 19.04 -8.39 19.89
CA ASP A 403 18.52 -7.04 19.66
C ASP A 403 17.05 -6.93 20.10
N ILE A 404 16.24 -7.97 19.80
CA ILE A 404 14.84 -8.04 20.25
C ILE A 404 14.74 -8.16 21.76
N GLU A 405 15.56 -9.00 22.40
CA GLU A 405 15.62 -9.12 23.87
C GLU A 405 15.90 -7.76 24.54
N ASN A 406 16.84 -6.98 24.01
CA ASN A 406 17.15 -5.64 24.53
C ASN A 406 15.96 -4.67 24.37
N ILE A 407 15.33 -4.63 23.20
CA ILE A 407 14.17 -3.76 22.95
C ILE A 407 12.97 -4.14 23.84
N LEU A 408 12.76 -5.45 24.04
CA LEU A 408 11.74 -5.95 24.96
C LEU A 408 12.00 -5.46 26.38
N GLN A 409 13.24 -5.58 26.87
CA GLN A 409 13.59 -5.09 28.19
C GLN A 409 13.36 -3.57 28.33
N ASP A 410 13.76 -2.77 27.34
CA ASP A 410 13.53 -1.33 27.35
C ASP A 410 12.03 -0.98 27.47
N ILE A 411 11.18 -1.63 26.65
CA ILE A 411 9.74 -1.35 26.64
C ILE A 411 9.07 -1.83 27.93
N ILE A 412 9.49 -2.97 28.46
CA ILE A 412 8.98 -3.53 29.71
C ILE A 412 9.39 -2.68 30.91
N ASN A 413 10.61 -2.15 30.93
CA ASN A 413 11.05 -1.23 31.98
C ASN A 413 10.19 0.05 32.01
N ASP A 414 9.72 0.51 30.84
CA ASP A 414 8.84 1.69 30.74
C ASP A 414 7.37 1.39 31.04
N LYS A 415 6.84 0.23 30.61
CA LYS A 415 5.39 -0.08 30.64
C LYS A 415 4.98 -1.16 31.64
N GLY A 416 5.93 -1.89 32.21
CA GLY A 416 5.71 -3.05 33.06
C GLY A 416 5.39 -4.33 32.28
N ILE A 417 4.44 -4.29 31.33
CA ILE A 417 4.04 -5.47 30.54
C ILE A 417 3.74 -5.11 29.09
N TRP A 418 4.04 -6.04 28.18
CA TRP A 418 3.76 -5.88 26.76
C TRP A 418 3.10 -7.12 26.16
N LEU A 419 1.77 -7.11 26.14
CA LEU A 419 0.95 -8.26 25.74
C LEU A 419 1.16 -8.66 24.27
N GLU A 420 1.38 -7.67 23.40
CA GLU A 420 1.61 -7.86 21.97
C GLU A 420 2.90 -8.64 21.69
N ALA A 421 3.96 -8.39 22.48
CA ALA A 421 5.20 -9.14 22.40
C ALA A 421 5.01 -10.60 22.87
N ILE A 422 4.28 -10.81 23.96
CA ILE A 422 3.94 -12.15 24.46
C ILE A 422 3.19 -12.93 23.38
N LYS A 423 2.18 -12.30 22.74
CA LYS A 423 1.45 -12.89 21.60
C LYS A 423 2.41 -13.27 20.46
N ALA A 424 3.27 -12.35 20.03
CA ALA A 424 4.17 -12.59 18.91
C ALA A 424 5.13 -13.77 19.17
N ILE A 425 5.68 -13.85 20.39
CA ILE A 425 6.57 -14.94 20.81
C ILE A 425 5.80 -16.27 20.95
N SER A 426 4.59 -16.23 21.51
CA SER A 426 3.70 -17.40 21.57
C SER A 426 3.42 -17.97 20.18
N ASN A 427 3.17 -17.09 19.21
CA ASN A 427 2.92 -17.49 17.83
C ASN A 427 4.15 -18.11 17.18
N TRP A 428 5.35 -17.59 17.46
CA TRP A 428 6.58 -18.22 17.01
C TRP A 428 6.77 -19.64 17.57
N LEU A 429 6.51 -19.82 18.88
CA LEU A 429 6.58 -21.12 19.53
C LEU A 429 5.62 -22.14 18.91
N TYR A 430 4.42 -21.69 18.52
CA TYR A 430 3.42 -22.54 17.90
C TYR A 430 3.73 -22.85 16.42
N TYR A 431 4.03 -21.84 15.61
CA TYR A 431 4.13 -21.99 14.15
C TYR A 431 5.54 -22.30 13.63
N ASP A 432 6.58 -21.73 14.23
CA ASP A 432 7.92 -21.69 13.62
C ASP A 432 8.92 -22.62 14.32
N ARG A 433 8.69 -22.90 15.61
CA ARG A 433 9.55 -23.74 16.47
C ARG A 433 9.95 -25.07 15.83
N LYS A 434 9.03 -25.72 15.11
CA LYS A 434 9.28 -27.03 14.45
C LYS A 434 10.46 -27.00 13.47
N LYS A 435 10.70 -25.86 12.83
CA LYS A 435 11.76 -25.67 11.82
C LYS A 435 13.03 -25.02 12.38
N ALA A 436 12.98 -24.53 13.63
CA ALA A 436 14.07 -23.78 14.25
C ALA A 436 15.12 -24.71 14.89
N PRO A 437 16.38 -24.26 15.01
CA PRO A 437 17.38 -24.95 15.83
C PRO A 437 16.93 -25.11 17.29
N GLU A 438 17.31 -26.21 17.94
CA GLU A 438 16.93 -26.49 19.32
C GLU A 438 17.44 -25.41 20.30
N THR A 439 18.66 -24.90 20.09
CA THR A 439 19.25 -23.81 20.88
C THR A 439 18.39 -22.55 20.85
N LEU A 440 17.93 -22.16 19.65
CA LEU A 440 17.03 -21.02 19.47
C LEU A 440 15.67 -21.30 20.11
N SER A 441 15.10 -22.49 19.92
CA SER A 441 13.83 -22.88 20.54
C SER A 441 13.87 -22.77 22.07
N ILE A 442 14.96 -23.23 22.71
CA ILE A 442 15.12 -23.15 24.17
C ILE A 442 15.22 -21.68 24.61
N ARG A 443 15.98 -20.86 23.87
CA ARG A 443 16.14 -19.43 24.16
C ARG A 443 14.81 -18.68 24.05
N VAL A 444 14.06 -18.87 22.97
CA VAL A 444 12.74 -18.24 22.76
C VAL A 444 11.73 -18.70 23.82
N ARG A 445 11.75 -19.99 24.20
CA ARG A 445 10.88 -20.48 25.29
C ARG A 445 11.21 -19.82 26.62
N LYS A 446 12.49 -19.72 26.98
CA LYS A 446 12.92 -19.02 28.20
C LYS A 446 12.50 -17.55 28.19
N LEU A 447 12.60 -16.88 27.04
CA LEU A 447 12.13 -15.52 26.86
C LEU A 447 10.61 -15.43 27.12
N TYR A 448 9.81 -16.30 26.49
CA TYR A 448 8.37 -16.38 26.75
C TYR A 448 8.04 -16.54 28.23
N ASP A 449 8.66 -17.51 28.90
CA ASP A 449 8.41 -17.80 30.32
C ASP A 449 8.77 -16.61 31.23
N THR A 450 9.78 -15.81 30.85
CA THR A 450 10.18 -14.59 31.58
C THR A 450 9.17 -13.45 31.41
N LEU A 451 8.54 -13.38 30.24
CA LEU A 451 7.59 -12.31 29.90
C LEU A 451 6.17 -12.57 30.42
N MET A 452 5.83 -13.83 30.69
CA MET A 452 4.50 -14.21 31.14
C MET A 452 4.14 -13.56 32.49
N PRO A 453 3.00 -12.86 32.60
CA PRO A 453 2.59 -12.27 33.85
C PRO A 453 2.21 -13.32 34.90
N THR A 454 2.53 -13.05 36.15
CA THR A 454 2.04 -13.83 37.31
C THR A 454 0.77 -13.26 37.91
N ASP A 455 0.48 -11.98 37.67
CA ASP A 455 -0.73 -11.31 38.13
C ASP A 455 -1.97 -11.81 37.37
N LEU A 456 -3.04 -12.10 38.11
CA LEU A 456 -4.26 -12.69 37.53
C LEU A 456 -5.01 -11.71 36.62
N ILE A 457 -4.99 -10.41 36.91
CA ILE A 457 -5.66 -9.41 36.07
C ILE A 457 -4.90 -9.26 34.75
N GLN A 458 -3.57 -9.24 34.80
CA GLN A 458 -2.75 -9.22 33.59
C GLN A 458 -2.90 -10.49 32.75
N LEU A 459 -3.02 -11.66 33.37
CA LEU A 459 -3.37 -12.91 32.67
C LEU A 459 -4.77 -12.85 32.04
N ALA A 460 -5.75 -12.28 32.73
CA ALA A 460 -7.09 -12.08 32.18
C ALA A 460 -7.05 -11.16 30.95
N LEU A 461 -6.29 -10.06 31.02
CA LEU A 461 -6.09 -9.16 29.88
C LEU A 461 -5.39 -9.86 28.72
N LEU A 462 -4.33 -10.63 28.96
CA LEU A 462 -3.60 -11.37 27.92
C LEU A 462 -4.54 -12.27 27.10
N TYR A 463 -5.34 -13.10 27.77
CA TYR A 463 -6.21 -14.08 27.10
C TYR A 463 -7.53 -13.52 26.56
N THR A 464 -7.82 -12.23 26.78
CA THR A 464 -9.06 -11.59 26.31
C THR A 464 -8.84 -10.41 25.39
N LYS A 465 -7.66 -9.77 25.42
CA LYS A 465 -7.31 -8.63 24.56
C LYS A 465 -7.39 -9.00 23.09
N PHE A 466 -6.84 -10.15 22.71
CA PHE A 466 -6.80 -10.60 21.32
C PHE A 466 -7.97 -11.53 20.96
N GLY A 467 -8.10 -11.86 19.68
CA GLY A 467 -9.08 -12.81 19.19
C GLY A 467 -8.86 -14.22 19.74
N GLN A 468 -9.90 -15.06 19.64
CA GLN A 468 -9.85 -16.44 20.14
C GLN A 468 -8.70 -17.26 19.51
N MET A 469 -8.37 -17.01 18.24
CA MET A 469 -7.32 -17.70 17.48
C MET A 469 -6.00 -16.90 17.40
N ASP A 470 -5.77 -15.97 18.32
CA ASP A 470 -4.56 -15.14 18.30
C ASP A 470 -3.46 -15.61 19.26
N ILE A 471 -3.81 -16.44 20.26
CA ILE A 471 -2.89 -17.03 21.24
C ILE A 471 -3.11 -18.53 21.27
N TYR A 472 -2.02 -19.27 21.08
CA TYR A 472 -1.97 -20.73 21.08
C TYR A 472 -1.17 -21.26 22.26
N ASP A 473 -1.35 -22.54 22.58
CA ASP A 473 -0.52 -23.21 23.57
C ASP A 473 0.97 -23.21 23.15
N PRO A 474 1.87 -22.57 23.91
CA PRO A 474 3.30 -22.52 23.59
C PRO A 474 3.99 -23.89 23.64
N ASP A 475 3.35 -24.91 24.23
CA ASP A 475 3.83 -26.29 24.25
C ASP A 475 3.26 -27.15 23.10
N SER A 476 2.28 -26.63 22.38
CA SER A 476 1.76 -27.25 21.16
C SER A 476 2.54 -26.80 19.93
N ILE A 477 2.62 -27.68 18.93
CA ILE A 477 3.32 -27.43 17.67
C ILE A 477 2.31 -27.51 16.52
N TYR A 478 2.26 -26.47 15.70
CA TYR A 478 1.42 -26.44 14.50
C TYR A 478 1.85 -27.52 13.49
N ASP A 479 0.88 -28.30 13.00
CA ASP A 479 1.09 -29.31 11.97
C ASP A 479 -0.01 -29.25 10.90
N THR A 480 0.36 -28.85 9.69
CA THR A 480 -0.56 -28.77 8.55
C THR A 480 -1.16 -30.12 8.15
N ASN A 481 -0.53 -31.23 8.55
CA ASN A 481 -0.99 -32.59 8.22
C ASN A 481 -1.91 -33.18 9.28
N ASN A 482 -2.12 -32.49 10.41
CA ASN A 482 -2.97 -32.98 11.50
C ASN A 482 -3.83 -31.86 12.10
N THR A 483 -4.95 -31.57 11.44
CA THR A 483 -5.92 -30.56 11.88
C THR A 483 -6.71 -30.98 13.13
N SER A 484 -6.60 -32.23 13.59
CA SER A 484 -7.26 -32.69 14.82
C SER A 484 -6.67 -32.11 16.11
N ASN A 485 -5.50 -31.47 16.01
CA ASN A 485 -4.75 -30.85 17.12
C ASN A 485 -4.77 -29.31 17.06
N GLU A 486 -5.69 -28.70 16.30
CA GLU A 486 -5.81 -27.25 16.22
C GLU A 486 -6.35 -26.67 17.53
N ASP A 487 -5.50 -25.96 18.28
CA ASP A 487 -5.82 -25.42 19.60
C ASP A 487 -6.52 -24.06 19.52
N PHE A 488 -7.60 -23.99 18.74
CA PHE A 488 -8.37 -22.77 18.53
C PHE A 488 -9.14 -22.31 19.78
N GLU A 489 -9.22 -23.14 20.82
CA GLU A 489 -9.90 -22.79 22.07
C GLU A 489 -8.95 -22.46 23.22
N TYR A 490 -7.64 -22.50 23.00
CA TYR A 490 -6.62 -22.28 24.04
C TYR A 490 -6.89 -21.01 24.85
N SER A 491 -6.97 -19.87 24.17
CA SER A 491 -7.14 -18.56 24.77
C SER A 491 -8.42 -18.51 25.60
N SER A 492 -9.53 -19.02 25.05
CA SER A 492 -10.82 -19.09 25.73
C SER A 492 -10.80 -20.01 26.96
N LYS A 493 -10.13 -21.17 26.88
CA LYS A 493 -9.95 -22.09 28.01
C LYS A 493 -9.13 -21.44 29.11
N LYS A 494 -8.01 -20.79 28.78
CA LYS A 494 -7.17 -20.08 29.74
C LYS A 494 -7.87 -18.89 30.37
N ALA A 495 -8.65 -18.14 29.58
CA ALA A 495 -9.48 -17.07 30.10
C ALA A 495 -10.48 -17.59 31.17
N LYS A 496 -11.15 -18.73 30.93
CA LYS A 496 -12.01 -19.37 31.94
C LYS A 496 -11.26 -19.84 33.18
N GLU A 497 -10.09 -20.47 33.01
CA GLU A 497 -9.22 -20.90 34.13
C GLU A 497 -8.83 -19.71 35.02
N VAL A 498 -8.49 -18.57 34.43
CA VAL A 498 -8.15 -17.34 35.16
C VAL A 498 -9.38 -16.73 35.83
N ALA A 499 -10.52 -16.68 35.14
CA ALA A 499 -11.78 -16.21 35.70
C ALA A 499 -12.18 -16.99 36.96
N ALA A 500 -12.07 -18.31 36.93
CA ALA A 500 -12.38 -19.17 38.08
C ALA A 500 -11.45 -18.91 39.28
N LYS A 501 -10.16 -18.59 39.04
CA LYS A 501 -9.21 -18.21 40.10
C LYS A 501 -9.55 -16.84 40.69
N ILE A 502 -9.92 -15.88 39.85
CA ILE A 502 -10.30 -14.52 40.29
C ILE A 502 -11.59 -14.55 41.12
N ALA A 503 -12.58 -15.35 40.72
CA ALA A 503 -13.90 -15.43 41.36
C ALA A 503 -13.85 -15.76 42.86
N VAL A 504 -12.79 -16.41 43.34
CA VAL A 504 -12.61 -16.80 44.75
C VAL A 504 -12.28 -15.59 45.64
N ASN A 505 -11.86 -14.46 45.07
CA ASN A 505 -11.52 -13.25 45.81
C ASN A 505 -12.40 -12.08 45.36
N SER A 506 -13.22 -11.55 46.27
CA SER A 506 -14.17 -10.46 46.00
C SER A 506 -13.49 -9.18 45.53
N ASP A 507 -12.34 -8.84 46.11
CA ASP A 507 -11.61 -7.60 45.81
C ASP A 507 -10.98 -7.69 44.42
N LEU A 508 -10.36 -8.83 44.08
CA LEU A 508 -9.82 -9.07 42.73
C LEU A 508 -10.95 -9.11 41.68
N THR A 509 -12.09 -9.70 42.02
CA THR A 509 -13.27 -9.72 41.14
C THR A 509 -13.76 -8.30 40.84
N GLN A 510 -13.85 -7.44 41.86
CA GLN A 510 -14.25 -6.05 41.66
C GLN A 510 -13.22 -5.29 40.81
N GLN A 511 -11.93 -5.46 41.09
CA GLN A 511 -10.85 -4.80 40.34
C GLN A 511 -10.84 -5.22 38.86
N VAL A 512 -10.98 -6.52 38.58
CA VAL A 512 -10.93 -7.01 37.19
C VAL A 512 -12.08 -6.45 36.35
N ILE A 513 -13.27 -6.29 36.94
CA ILE A 513 -14.44 -5.71 36.27
C ILE A 513 -14.21 -4.24 35.96
N GLN A 514 -13.68 -3.49 36.93
CA GLN A 514 -13.38 -2.06 36.76
C GLN A 514 -12.42 -1.81 35.60
N ILE A 515 -11.45 -2.71 35.40
CA ILE A 515 -10.47 -2.62 34.31
C ILE A 515 -11.08 -3.11 33.00
N MET A 516 -11.54 -4.36 32.94
CA MET A 516 -11.89 -5.02 31.68
C MET A 516 -13.13 -4.42 31.00
N VAL A 517 -14.06 -3.81 31.74
CA VAL A 517 -15.23 -3.14 31.15
C VAL A 517 -14.85 -1.88 30.37
N GLN A 518 -13.70 -1.26 30.68
CA GLN A 518 -13.19 -0.07 29.99
C GLN A 518 -12.34 -0.41 28.77
N GLU A 519 -11.89 -1.65 28.65
CA GLU A 519 -10.96 -2.09 27.62
C GLU A 519 -11.67 -2.66 26.39
N GLN A 520 -11.05 -2.50 25.22
CA GLN A 520 -11.50 -3.17 24.00
C GLN A 520 -10.93 -4.58 23.97
N LEU A 521 -11.76 -5.57 24.30
CA LEU A 521 -11.33 -6.97 24.43
C LEU A 521 -12.09 -7.85 23.43
N HIS A 522 -11.36 -8.63 22.64
CA HIS A 522 -11.92 -9.41 21.53
C HIS A 522 -12.36 -10.84 21.92
N ASN A 523 -11.85 -11.40 23.02
CA ASN A 523 -12.18 -12.75 23.51
C ASN A 523 -12.68 -12.75 24.96
N VAL A 524 -13.40 -11.70 25.37
CA VAL A 524 -13.78 -11.51 26.78
C VAL A 524 -15.03 -12.27 27.23
N TYR A 525 -15.90 -12.65 26.29
CA TYR A 525 -17.15 -13.33 26.63
C TYR A 525 -16.96 -14.63 27.42
N PRO A 526 -16.05 -15.57 27.05
CA PRO A 526 -15.80 -16.78 27.82
C PRO A 526 -15.30 -16.51 29.25
N PHE A 527 -14.47 -15.49 29.44
CA PHE A 527 -13.98 -15.06 30.76
C PHE A 527 -15.15 -14.61 31.64
N ALA A 528 -15.94 -13.66 31.16
CA ALA A 528 -17.04 -13.07 31.92
C ALA A 528 -18.14 -14.10 32.24
N TYR A 529 -18.43 -15.01 31.30
CA TYR A 529 -19.34 -16.13 31.52
C TYR A 529 -18.91 -17.01 32.69
N GLU A 530 -17.64 -17.45 32.71
CA GLU A 530 -17.14 -18.31 33.79
C GLU A 530 -17.04 -17.55 35.12
N LEU A 531 -16.65 -16.27 35.09
CA LEU A 531 -16.61 -15.41 36.27
C LEU A 531 -18.00 -15.36 36.95
N ALA A 532 -19.06 -15.08 36.17
CA ALA A 532 -20.43 -15.01 36.69
C ALA A 532 -20.95 -16.33 37.27
N ILE A 533 -20.49 -17.47 36.75
CA ILE A 533 -20.89 -18.79 37.27
C ILE A 533 -20.28 -19.06 38.64
N LYS A 534 -19.09 -18.51 38.92
CA LYS A 534 -18.25 -18.88 40.07
C LYS A 534 -18.29 -17.90 41.24
N VAL A 535 -18.72 -16.66 41.02
CA VAL A 535 -18.84 -15.65 42.08
C VAL A 535 -19.99 -15.96 43.04
N GLU A 536 -19.85 -15.56 44.30
CA GLU A 536 -20.88 -15.76 45.34
C GLU A 536 -22.14 -14.91 45.12
N ASP A 537 -21.97 -13.65 44.68
CA ASP A 537 -23.07 -12.69 44.46
C ASP A 537 -23.07 -12.17 43.02
N PRO A 538 -23.60 -12.94 42.07
CA PRO A 538 -23.64 -12.54 40.66
C PRO A 538 -24.43 -11.24 40.40
N LEU A 539 -25.45 -10.94 41.23
CA LEU A 539 -26.26 -9.74 41.07
C LEU A 539 -25.43 -8.49 41.37
N LYS A 540 -24.72 -8.49 42.51
CA LYS A 540 -23.84 -7.38 42.90
C LYS A 540 -22.73 -7.13 41.88
N ILE A 541 -22.13 -8.21 41.37
CA ILE A 541 -21.09 -8.15 40.33
C ILE A 541 -21.63 -7.54 39.04
N PHE A 542 -22.83 -7.93 38.60
CA PHE A 542 -23.46 -7.33 37.42
C PHE A 542 -23.78 -5.85 37.62
N GLN A 543 -24.28 -5.45 38.80
CA GLN A 543 -24.51 -4.05 39.15
C GLN A 543 -23.24 -3.20 39.06
N ILE A 544 -22.12 -3.72 39.58
CA ILE A 544 -20.81 -3.06 39.48
C ILE A 544 -20.41 -2.91 38.01
N ALA A 545 -20.53 -3.97 37.21
CA ALA A 545 -20.16 -3.95 35.80
C ALA A 545 -20.97 -2.93 34.99
N VAL A 546 -22.29 -2.84 35.22
CA VAL A 546 -23.14 -1.82 34.57
C VAL A 546 -22.72 -0.40 34.99
N LYS A 547 -22.45 -0.19 36.29
CA LYS A 547 -21.98 1.11 36.79
C LYS A 547 -20.64 1.53 36.19
N GLU A 548 -19.72 0.58 35.98
CA GLU A 548 -18.45 0.86 35.30
C GLU A 548 -18.68 1.11 33.81
N PHE A 549 -19.54 0.35 33.15
CA PHE A 549 -19.89 0.55 31.74
C PHE A 549 -20.46 1.94 31.47
N GLU A 550 -21.26 2.49 32.37
CA GLU A 550 -21.81 3.85 32.27
C GLU A 550 -20.74 4.95 32.23
N LYS A 551 -19.56 4.68 32.79
CA LYS A 551 -18.40 5.59 32.75
C LYS A 551 -17.64 5.51 31.42
N SER A 552 -17.77 4.42 30.67
CA SER A 552 -17.08 4.22 29.40
C SER A 552 -17.63 5.14 28.33
N ILE A 553 -16.77 5.83 27.56
CA ILE A 553 -17.19 6.77 26.51
C ILE A 553 -17.57 6.03 25.22
N GLU A 554 -16.94 4.88 24.94
CA GLU A 554 -16.99 4.17 23.65
C GLU A 554 -17.74 2.82 23.72
N ASN A 555 -18.46 2.53 24.81
CA ASN A 555 -19.28 1.31 24.98
C ASN A 555 -18.51 -0.02 24.78
N LYS A 556 -17.19 -0.04 25.02
CA LYS A 556 -16.29 -1.18 24.76
C LYS A 556 -16.66 -2.47 25.51
N GLY A 557 -17.17 -2.33 26.74
CA GLY A 557 -17.44 -3.44 27.65
C GLY A 557 -18.70 -4.27 27.35
N ILE A 558 -19.40 -4.08 26.22
CA ILE A 558 -20.68 -4.76 25.99
C ILE A 558 -20.54 -6.29 25.94
N GLN A 559 -19.47 -6.81 25.34
CA GLN A 559 -19.20 -8.25 25.30
C GLN A 559 -18.90 -8.83 26.69
N PHE A 560 -18.29 -8.03 27.59
CA PHE A 560 -18.09 -8.42 28.99
C PHE A 560 -19.43 -8.55 29.71
N LEU A 561 -20.33 -7.57 29.56
CA LEU A 561 -21.67 -7.61 30.15
C LEU A 561 -22.52 -8.77 29.61
N SER A 562 -22.49 -8.99 28.29
CA SER A 562 -23.13 -10.15 27.64
C SER A 562 -22.59 -11.47 28.19
N GLY A 563 -21.28 -11.60 28.39
CA GLY A 563 -20.69 -12.78 29.02
C GLY A 563 -21.19 -12.99 30.44
N LEU A 564 -21.14 -11.96 31.29
CA LEU A 564 -21.61 -12.02 32.67
C LEU A 564 -23.07 -12.48 32.73
N ILE A 565 -23.98 -11.79 32.05
CA ILE A 565 -25.42 -12.08 32.17
C ILE A 565 -25.76 -13.49 31.66
N SER A 566 -25.05 -13.97 30.63
CA SER A 566 -25.20 -15.33 30.13
C SER A 566 -24.76 -16.38 31.16
N GLY A 567 -23.70 -16.10 31.92
CA GLY A 567 -23.27 -16.97 33.03
C GLY A 567 -24.28 -16.98 34.19
N ILE A 568 -24.87 -15.82 34.50
CA ILE A 568 -25.93 -15.68 35.52
C ILE A 568 -27.17 -16.50 35.12
N ASP A 569 -27.60 -16.39 33.87
CA ASP A 569 -28.78 -17.10 33.34
C ASP A 569 -28.68 -18.61 33.54
N LYS A 570 -27.46 -19.17 33.41
CA LYS A 570 -27.20 -20.59 33.64
C LYS A 570 -27.51 -21.05 35.07
N ASN A 571 -27.35 -20.18 36.05
CA ASN A 571 -27.48 -20.49 37.48
C ASN A 571 -28.90 -20.23 38.03
N GLY A 572 -29.80 -19.58 37.26
CA GLY A 572 -31.20 -19.40 37.64
C GLY A 572 -31.86 -18.13 37.09
N SER A 573 -33.16 -18.22 36.76
CA SER A 573 -33.93 -17.18 36.07
C SER A 573 -34.17 -15.91 36.90
N ASP A 574 -34.35 -16.01 38.21
CA ASP A 574 -34.81 -14.88 39.03
C ASP A 574 -33.76 -13.77 39.16
N ILE A 575 -32.48 -14.15 39.21
CA ILE A 575 -31.38 -13.19 39.27
C ILE A 575 -31.21 -12.51 37.90
N VAL A 576 -31.34 -13.26 36.81
CA VAL A 576 -31.20 -12.71 35.46
C VAL A 576 -32.24 -11.62 35.19
N ILE A 577 -33.49 -11.81 35.65
CA ILE A 577 -34.56 -10.81 35.50
C ILE A 577 -34.16 -9.50 36.19
N LYS A 578 -33.59 -9.56 37.40
CA LYS A 578 -33.09 -8.38 38.11
C LYS A 578 -31.93 -7.72 37.37
N CYS A 579 -31.01 -8.50 36.81
CA CYS A 579 -29.91 -7.99 35.99
C CYS A 579 -30.42 -7.26 34.73
N ILE A 580 -31.41 -7.81 34.03
CA ILE A 580 -32.04 -7.15 32.88
C ILE A 580 -32.68 -5.82 33.29
N GLN A 581 -33.39 -5.78 34.43
CA GLN A 581 -33.98 -4.55 34.95
C GLN A 581 -32.92 -3.48 35.26
N ILE A 582 -31.77 -3.87 35.81
CA ILE A 582 -30.64 -2.96 36.03
C ILE A 582 -30.10 -2.43 34.69
N ALA A 583 -29.95 -3.29 33.68
CA ALA A 583 -29.49 -2.88 32.35
C ALA A 583 -30.48 -1.90 31.69
N GLN A 584 -31.79 -2.13 31.81
CA GLN A 584 -32.84 -1.25 31.28
C GLN A 584 -32.84 0.15 31.91
N GLN A 585 -32.44 0.25 33.19
CA GLN A 585 -32.33 1.52 33.89
C GLN A 585 -31.09 2.32 33.47
N SER A 586 -30.11 1.68 32.82
CA SER A 586 -28.90 2.35 32.36
C SER A 586 -29.14 3.08 31.05
N ASN A 587 -28.92 4.40 31.05
CA ASN A 587 -29.06 5.21 29.84
C ASN A 587 -28.09 4.81 28.73
N ARG A 588 -26.88 4.34 29.08
CA ARG A 588 -25.87 3.93 28.09
C ARG A 588 -26.17 2.58 27.43
N LEU A 589 -26.93 1.70 28.11
CA LEU A 589 -27.26 0.39 27.59
C LEU A 589 -28.52 0.37 26.73
N LYS A 590 -29.29 1.47 26.67
CA LYS A 590 -30.53 1.54 25.87
C LYS A 590 -30.31 1.09 24.42
N ASP A 591 -29.29 1.64 23.76
CA ASP A 591 -28.93 1.30 22.37
C ASP A 591 -28.18 -0.04 22.24
N GLN A 592 -28.03 -0.81 23.33
CA GLN A 592 -27.32 -2.09 23.39
C GLN A 592 -28.17 -3.19 24.03
N MET A 593 -29.45 -2.94 24.31
CA MET A 593 -30.34 -3.88 24.99
C MET A 593 -30.47 -5.19 24.21
N VAL A 594 -30.46 -5.14 22.88
CA VAL A 594 -30.46 -6.35 22.04
C VAL A 594 -29.26 -7.25 22.32
N SER A 595 -28.07 -6.70 22.58
CA SER A 595 -26.87 -7.48 22.94
C SER A 595 -27.01 -8.17 24.29
N ILE A 596 -27.73 -7.55 25.24
CA ILE A 596 -28.05 -8.14 26.54
C ILE A 596 -29.09 -9.26 26.39
N TYR A 597 -30.16 -9.01 25.64
CA TYR A 597 -31.19 -10.03 25.37
C TYR A 597 -30.65 -11.23 24.59
N ASN A 598 -29.76 -11.01 23.64
CA ASN A 598 -29.14 -12.07 22.84
C ASN A 598 -28.17 -12.95 23.64
N ALA A 599 -27.76 -12.51 24.84
CA ALA A 599 -26.86 -13.24 25.72
C ALA A 599 -27.57 -14.22 26.67
N VAL A 600 -28.88 -14.05 26.88
CA VAL A 600 -29.71 -14.88 27.76
C VAL A 600 -30.68 -15.74 26.93
N ASP A 601 -31.29 -16.75 27.55
CA ASP A 601 -32.33 -17.55 26.89
C ASP A 601 -33.56 -16.68 26.56
N ILE A 602 -34.19 -16.88 25.41
CA ILE A 602 -35.34 -16.06 25.00
C ILE A 602 -36.62 -16.84 25.28
N SER A 603 -37.22 -16.61 26.44
CA SER A 603 -38.55 -17.13 26.77
C SER A 603 -39.65 -16.42 25.97
N ALA A 604 -40.83 -17.04 25.88
CA ALA A 604 -41.98 -16.42 25.22
C ALA A 604 -42.37 -15.07 25.86
N GLU A 605 -42.26 -14.97 27.20
CA GLU A 605 -42.51 -13.73 27.95
C GLU A 605 -41.50 -12.64 27.55
N ARG A 606 -40.21 -12.96 27.53
CA ARG A 606 -39.14 -12.05 27.15
C ARG A 606 -39.25 -11.61 25.69
N LEU A 607 -39.64 -12.53 24.80
CA LEU A 607 -39.88 -12.18 23.41
C LEU A 607 -41.05 -11.19 23.28
N ASN A 608 -42.12 -11.36 24.05
CA ASN A 608 -43.22 -10.40 24.09
C ASN A 608 -42.77 -9.02 24.61
N GLU A 609 -41.89 -8.96 25.61
CA GLU A 609 -41.30 -7.69 26.08
C GLU A 609 -40.49 -6.99 24.98
N ILE A 610 -39.67 -7.75 24.23
CA ILE A 610 -38.92 -7.24 23.08
C ILE A 610 -39.86 -6.69 22.01
N VAL A 611 -40.98 -7.37 21.74
CA VAL A 611 -42.01 -6.90 20.80
C VAL A 611 -42.65 -5.59 21.27
N GLN A 612 -42.91 -5.42 22.57
CA GLN A 612 -43.42 -4.14 23.08
C GLN A 612 -42.39 -3.02 22.94
N GLN A 613 -41.12 -3.30 23.21
CA GLN A 613 -40.03 -2.33 23.02
C GLN A 613 -39.79 -1.98 21.54
N LEU A 614 -40.09 -2.91 20.63
CA LEU A 614 -40.09 -2.61 19.20
C LEU A 614 -41.27 -1.71 18.81
N LYS A 615 -42.45 -1.91 19.41
CA LYS A 615 -43.65 -1.07 19.19
C LYS A 615 -43.49 0.36 19.68
N ASP A 616 -42.87 0.53 20.85
CA ASP A 616 -42.66 1.87 21.44
C ASP A 616 -41.42 2.59 20.91
N GLY A 617 -40.64 1.93 20.04
CA GLY A 617 -39.45 2.47 19.38
C GLY A 617 -38.18 2.42 20.23
N SER A 618 -38.20 1.76 21.40
CA SER A 618 -37.03 1.58 22.25
C SER A 618 -35.99 0.62 21.65
N ILE A 619 -36.42 -0.36 20.86
CA ILE A 619 -35.56 -1.23 20.03
C ILE A 619 -35.85 -0.95 18.57
N LYS A 620 -34.80 -0.75 17.76
CA LYS A 620 -34.96 -0.53 16.32
C LYS A 620 -35.08 -1.85 15.57
N ALA A 621 -35.92 -1.89 14.55
CA ALA A 621 -36.13 -3.07 13.72
C ALA A 621 -34.83 -3.73 13.19
N PRO A 622 -33.80 -2.99 12.72
CA PRO A 622 -32.55 -3.60 12.24
C PRO A 622 -31.76 -4.34 13.32
N GLU A 623 -31.87 -3.93 14.58
CA GLU A 623 -31.12 -4.54 15.69
C GLU A 623 -31.62 -5.95 15.99
N CYS A 624 -32.91 -6.22 15.79
CA CYS A 624 -33.52 -7.54 15.99
C CYS A 624 -32.89 -8.64 15.11
N VAL A 625 -32.13 -8.29 14.06
CA VAL A 625 -31.43 -9.27 13.21
C VAL A 625 -30.48 -10.15 14.01
N TYR A 626 -29.94 -9.67 15.13
CA TYR A 626 -29.02 -10.43 15.96
C TYR A 626 -29.66 -11.66 16.60
N PHE A 627 -30.98 -11.66 16.83
CA PHE A 627 -31.72 -12.84 17.32
C PHE A 627 -31.76 -14.00 16.32
N SER A 628 -31.41 -13.76 15.05
CA SER A 628 -31.30 -14.81 14.04
C SER A 628 -30.04 -15.68 14.23
N TYR A 629 -29.01 -15.19 14.91
CA TYR A 629 -27.77 -15.93 15.13
C TYR A 629 -27.83 -16.79 16.40
N GLY A 630 -26.97 -17.81 16.49
CA GLY A 630 -26.81 -18.60 17.72
C GLY A 630 -28.00 -19.48 18.13
N ARG A 631 -28.98 -19.71 17.23
CA ARG A 631 -30.15 -20.59 17.46
C ARG A 631 -31.01 -20.18 18.67
N ARG A 632 -31.04 -18.90 19.03
CA ARG A 632 -31.70 -18.40 20.25
C ARG A 632 -33.20 -18.61 20.31
N LEU A 633 -33.87 -18.57 19.16
CA LEU A 633 -35.32 -18.76 19.09
C LEU A 633 -35.73 -20.24 18.99
N ASN A 634 -34.78 -21.19 19.04
CA ASN A 634 -35.09 -22.60 18.76
C ASN A 634 -36.02 -23.26 19.78
N SER A 635 -35.99 -22.81 21.04
CA SER A 635 -36.87 -23.29 22.11
C SER A 635 -38.33 -22.86 21.92
N LEU A 636 -38.57 -21.80 21.13
CA LEU A 636 -39.89 -21.25 20.90
C LEU A 636 -40.60 -21.94 19.73
N ASN A 637 -41.92 -21.95 19.80
CA ASN A 637 -42.79 -22.41 18.74
C ASN A 637 -43.19 -21.26 17.79
N VAL A 638 -43.80 -21.61 16.65
CA VAL A 638 -44.14 -20.63 15.62
C VAL A 638 -45.08 -19.54 16.12
N LYS A 639 -46.05 -19.87 16.99
CA LYS A 639 -47.00 -18.88 17.52
C LYS A 639 -46.32 -17.86 18.42
N GLU A 640 -45.24 -18.24 19.08
CA GLU A 640 -44.47 -17.36 19.98
C GLU A 640 -43.57 -16.39 19.20
N ILE A 641 -43.03 -16.81 18.04
CA ILE A 641 -42.17 -15.93 17.23
C ILE A 641 -42.93 -15.01 16.28
N LEU A 642 -44.16 -15.37 15.89
CA LEU A 642 -44.96 -14.59 14.94
C LEU A 642 -45.19 -13.13 15.37
N PRO A 643 -45.47 -12.81 16.65
CA PRO A 643 -45.59 -11.42 17.08
C PRO A 643 -44.37 -10.55 16.76
N LEU A 644 -43.15 -11.09 16.83
CA LEU A 644 -41.94 -10.36 16.46
C LEU A 644 -41.87 -10.14 14.94
N ILE A 645 -42.16 -11.18 14.15
CA ILE A 645 -42.18 -11.09 12.70
C ILE A 645 -43.23 -10.08 12.22
N ASP A 646 -44.41 -10.09 12.85
CA ASP A 646 -45.51 -9.19 12.55
C ASP A 646 -45.14 -7.75 12.86
N GLU A 647 -44.48 -7.50 13.99
CA GLU A 647 -44.08 -6.15 14.38
C GLU A 647 -42.96 -5.60 13.49
N LEU A 648 -41.97 -6.44 13.14
CA LEU A 648 -40.91 -6.07 12.19
C LEU A 648 -41.47 -5.74 10.80
N TYR A 649 -42.53 -6.42 10.39
CA TYR A 649 -43.27 -6.12 9.17
C TYR A 649 -44.03 -4.80 9.25
N LEU A 650 -44.70 -4.52 10.37
CA LEU A 650 -45.48 -3.30 10.58
C LEU A 650 -44.61 -2.04 10.64
N ASN A 651 -43.32 -2.18 10.95
CA ASN A 651 -42.37 -1.06 11.00
C ASN A 651 -42.08 -0.40 9.62
N GLN A 652 -42.71 -0.85 8.51
CA GLN A 652 -42.74 -0.27 7.14
C GLN A 652 -41.42 0.18 6.49
N GLU A 653 -40.28 0.01 7.16
CA GLU A 653 -38.96 0.19 6.57
C GLU A 653 -38.53 -1.10 5.85
N PRO A 654 -37.91 -1.02 4.65
CA PRO A 654 -37.36 -2.18 3.95
C PRO A 654 -36.45 -3.05 4.83
N VAL A 655 -35.75 -2.43 5.78
CA VAL A 655 -34.84 -3.09 6.71
C VAL A 655 -35.58 -3.99 7.71
N GLY A 656 -36.79 -3.62 8.14
CA GLY A 656 -37.62 -4.46 9.02
C GLY A 656 -38.06 -5.75 8.33
N ILE A 657 -38.44 -5.66 7.05
CA ILE A 657 -38.80 -6.81 6.22
C ILE A 657 -37.59 -7.75 6.04
N TRP A 658 -36.42 -7.22 5.71
CA TRP A 658 -35.19 -8.01 5.60
C TRP A 658 -34.80 -8.69 6.92
N THR A 659 -34.97 -7.99 8.03
CA THR A 659 -34.70 -8.54 9.37
C THR A 659 -35.64 -9.70 9.70
N ALA A 660 -36.93 -9.54 9.43
CA ALA A 660 -37.93 -10.60 9.60
C ALA A 660 -37.59 -11.84 8.75
N LEU A 661 -37.25 -11.64 7.47
CA LEU A 661 -36.85 -12.74 6.57
C LEU A 661 -35.60 -13.47 7.08
N LYS A 662 -34.60 -12.74 7.58
CA LYS A 662 -33.37 -13.33 8.14
C LYS A 662 -33.67 -14.16 9.38
N ILE A 663 -34.52 -13.67 10.28
CA ILE A 663 -34.95 -14.41 11.47
C ILE A 663 -35.69 -15.70 11.09
N ILE A 664 -36.64 -15.62 10.15
CA ILE A 664 -37.37 -16.80 9.66
C ILE A 664 -36.41 -17.82 9.05
N LEU A 665 -35.49 -17.36 8.19
CA LEU A 665 -34.50 -18.21 7.53
C LEU A 665 -33.65 -18.98 8.56
N MET A 666 -33.11 -18.27 9.55
CA MET A 666 -32.25 -18.90 10.56
C MET A 666 -33.03 -19.78 11.55
N TYR A 667 -34.26 -19.41 11.90
CA TYR A 667 -35.14 -20.24 12.74
C TYR A 667 -35.54 -21.55 12.05
N GLN A 668 -35.71 -21.53 10.72
CA GLN A 668 -35.99 -22.72 9.92
C GLN A 668 -34.74 -23.52 9.53
N TYR A 669 -33.55 -22.98 9.77
CA TYR A 669 -32.30 -23.67 9.48
C TYR A 669 -32.22 -24.99 10.26
N ASN A 670 -32.05 -26.11 9.55
CA ASN A 670 -32.11 -27.51 10.05
C ASN A 670 -33.49 -28.00 10.54
N ARG A 671 -34.59 -27.31 10.26
CA ARG A 671 -35.95 -27.83 10.45
C ARG A 671 -36.46 -28.41 9.13
N SER A 672 -37.04 -29.61 9.18
CA SER A 672 -37.44 -30.36 7.98
C SER A 672 -38.75 -29.89 7.35
N ASN A 673 -39.62 -29.19 8.10
CA ASN A 673 -40.93 -28.72 7.64
C ASN A 673 -41.11 -27.22 7.89
N LEU A 674 -41.40 -26.46 6.84
CA LEU A 674 -41.81 -25.07 6.95
C LEU A 674 -43.26 -24.98 7.44
N ASP A 675 -43.48 -24.30 8.57
CA ASP A 675 -44.82 -24.09 9.11
C ASP A 675 -45.68 -23.24 8.15
N LYS A 676 -46.96 -23.60 8.01
CA LYS A 676 -47.90 -22.93 7.09
C LYS A 676 -48.08 -21.44 7.40
N GLN A 677 -48.01 -21.04 8.67
CA GLN A 677 -48.16 -19.64 9.09
C GLN A 677 -46.93 -18.83 8.69
N LEU A 678 -45.72 -19.38 8.86
CA LEU A 678 -44.48 -18.75 8.39
C LEU A 678 -44.41 -18.69 6.87
N ALA A 679 -44.83 -19.74 6.16
CA ALA A 679 -44.93 -19.73 4.70
C ALA A 679 -45.85 -18.61 4.18
N LYS A 680 -47.01 -18.43 4.83
CA LYS A 680 -47.93 -17.32 4.52
C LYS A 680 -47.26 -15.97 4.76
N ARG A 681 -46.50 -15.82 5.85
CA ARG A 681 -45.83 -14.56 6.18
C ARG A 681 -44.67 -14.23 5.26
N ILE A 682 -43.86 -15.22 4.85
CA ILE A 682 -42.82 -15.05 3.81
C ILE A 682 -43.42 -14.50 2.52
N LYS A 683 -44.56 -15.06 2.07
CA LYS A 683 -45.23 -14.58 0.85
C LYS A 683 -45.65 -13.12 0.97
N GLN A 684 -46.26 -12.74 2.09
CA GLN A 684 -46.67 -11.36 2.36
C GLN A 684 -45.48 -10.39 2.43
N LEU A 685 -44.37 -10.81 3.06
CA LEU A 685 -43.13 -10.03 3.13
C LEU A 685 -42.53 -9.80 1.72
N GLY A 686 -42.56 -10.82 0.85
CA GLY A 686 -42.05 -10.73 -0.52
C GLY A 686 -42.88 -9.85 -1.46
N GLU A 687 -44.20 -9.76 -1.25
CA GLU A 687 -45.10 -8.90 -2.04
C GLU A 687 -44.86 -7.39 -1.79
N HIS A 688 -44.20 -7.01 -0.70
CA HIS A 688 -43.85 -5.61 -0.36
C HIS A 688 -42.42 -5.20 -0.70
N LEU A 689 -41.56 -6.13 -1.14
CA LEU A 689 -40.20 -5.84 -1.61
C LEU A 689 -40.10 -5.64 -3.13
N ASN A 690 -41.17 -5.94 -3.87
CA ASN A 690 -41.37 -5.60 -5.29
C ASN A 690 -42.09 -4.26 -5.41
#